data_AF-A0A9D5S1P9-F1
#
_entry.id   AF-A0A9D5S1P9-F1
#
_cell.length_a   1.000
_cell.length_b   1.000
_cell.length_c   1.000
_cell.angle_alpha   90.00
_cell.angle_beta   90.00
_cell.angle_gamma   90.00
#
_symmetry.space_group_name_H-M   'P 1'
#
loop_
_entity.id
_entity.type
_entity.pdbx_description
1 polymer ?
#
loop_
_entity_poly.entity_id
_entity_poly.type
_entity_poly.pdbx_seq_one_letter_code
_entity_poly.pdbx_strand_id
1 'polypeptide(L)'
;MKRILNVLLAGLLVFGLAACDKPKPEEDGEDDGKTENPGIDNPDKPGSGNTGDIDKFEFPFVEEYPIECGNLYAEGSEVGVTIEVTKVEDMNFVFELRPGPLVQSFKMDVYPLAQLYNNLLNDKTFGNLTSSESWAVNERIREYLFNESGSGGYAFSINDFDNPDDFLQIEYDWMNSPYAAASAIAIPDCGYIIAVVASVEPEISSVTQEDITLCYVHTTSQPLIGDPQAEIAVNVGYTAFTVSHELNSDAAAVYFFGYLQDEIDMYIDTFGDTMFRDFVRTRVTAPSYPNDPNNPEALTYSVNYGDAADASVMSTTVAVAVDANLTPQEDYARRDFHLNEIPEDLPEPELSVDVLEDRVAASYVEFDVNFTADCGTVFYNVFPASYLETIEGMSAKDKRDLARYLRDYGYGCHNPNFTWDKENETATGSGAVVRLDAVSAYAARGVENSPIYPGETYAVVYVGRNGAMQLSDLKVSETFTTDERNMTSPNGFTDSTLKLVVDNPGRTQFRGTITYDPSKVSMVYIQYMTADNNPGLDENSSWNDWVNFIFGTGTSNMLVNAWPTQSSGRDGLTWTGMTPDTDYTLFMCAEDFDGNISQMQFATIRTSEVQVGPDPTIIMALKPATTNPYDWTVTYTIDHDVEYFMYCRTESASDLAPFMPGLNQGHFNNIKESGYSYEEWYNGIYEWVAGGFENNGGGMRAESDTSQDWAGDQVVIAACIAVGRESNGDPVYKMYHLICKDGKAQTLEEIFGIE
;
A
#
# COMPACT_ATOMS: atom_id res chain seq x y z
N MET A 1 -2.29 -32.20 -5.09
CA MET A 1 -3.06 -31.03 -4.62
C MET A 1 -3.17 -30.09 -5.81
N LYS A 2 -4.26 -30.10 -6.59
CA LYS A 2 -5.43 -29.20 -6.48
C LYS A 2 -5.07 -27.71 -6.32
N ARG A 3 -5.13 -26.99 -7.46
CA ARG A 3 -5.45 -25.56 -7.78
C ARG A 3 -4.72 -24.50 -6.92
N ILE A 4 -4.24 -23.38 -7.45
CA ILE A 4 -4.98 -22.27 -8.09
C ILE A 4 -3.94 -21.32 -8.72
N LEU A 5 -4.05 -20.98 -10.01
CA LEU A 5 -3.56 -19.72 -10.55
C LEU A 5 -4.75 -18.74 -10.47
N ASN A 6 -4.79 -17.96 -9.40
CA ASN A 6 -5.58 -16.75 -9.20
C ASN A 6 -4.86 -16.01 -8.08
N VAL A 7 -4.26 -14.87 -8.39
CA VAL A 7 -4.33 -13.59 -7.64
C VAL A 7 -3.83 -12.54 -8.65
N LEU A 8 -4.72 -11.70 -9.22
CA LEU A 8 -5.27 -10.46 -8.68
C LEU A 8 -4.24 -9.35 -8.47
N LEU A 9 -4.61 -8.20 -9.03
CA LEU A 9 -4.30 -6.84 -8.58
C LEU A 9 -3.71 -6.78 -7.18
N ALA A 10 -2.60 -6.06 -7.06
CA ALA A 10 -2.26 -5.39 -5.83
C ALA A 10 -3.43 -4.48 -5.40
N GLY A 11 -3.94 -4.68 -4.16
CA GLY A 11 -4.81 -3.71 -3.49
C GLY A 11 -5.96 -4.27 -2.66
N LEU A 12 -5.73 -4.34 -1.34
CA LEU A 12 -6.71 -4.30 -0.23
C LEU A 12 -7.78 -5.40 -0.03
N LEU A 13 -7.96 -5.71 1.27
CA LEU A 13 -9.13 -6.21 2.02
C LEU A 13 -9.19 -7.67 2.53
N VAL A 14 -9.25 -7.70 3.87
CA VAL A 14 -9.39 -8.71 4.93
C VAL A 14 -10.62 -9.65 4.82
N PHE A 15 -10.45 -10.86 5.40
CA PHE A 15 -11.42 -11.81 6.04
C PHE A 15 -11.81 -13.13 5.31
N GLY A 16 -11.46 -14.25 5.95
CA GLY A 16 -12.46 -15.22 6.44
C GLY A 16 -12.67 -16.56 5.70
N LEU A 17 -12.10 -17.64 6.25
CA LEU A 17 -12.28 -19.06 5.91
C LEU A 17 -13.73 -19.60 6.04
N ALA A 18 -14.10 -20.59 5.20
CA ALA A 18 -14.50 -21.95 5.64
C ALA A 18 -14.82 -22.89 4.45
N ALA A 19 -14.16 -24.05 4.43
CA ALA A 19 -14.45 -25.18 3.55
C ALA A 19 -15.36 -26.20 4.25
N CYS A 20 -16.14 -26.98 3.49
CA CYS A 20 -16.63 -28.29 3.93
C CYS A 20 -16.84 -29.26 2.75
N ASP A 21 -16.42 -30.50 2.96
CA ASP A 21 -16.29 -31.62 2.03
C ASP A 21 -17.63 -32.37 1.73
N LYS A 22 -17.74 -32.89 0.48
CA LYS A 22 -18.28 -34.18 -0.06
C LYS A 22 -19.46 -34.93 0.65
N PRO A 23 -20.29 -35.75 -0.05
CA PRO A 23 -19.89 -36.77 -1.06
C PRO A 23 -20.87 -37.11 -2.23
N LYS A 24 -20.38 -37.96 -3.15
CA LYS A 24 -21.13 -38.70 -4.22
C LYS A 24 -22.14 -39.70 -3.65
N PRO A 25 -23.09 -40.16 -4.49
CA PRO A 25 -23.24 -41.62 -4.66
C PRO A 25 -23.38 -42.11 -6.14
N GLU A 26 -23.08 -43.40 -6.31
CA GLU A 26 -23.39 -44.35 -7.41
C GLU A 26 -24.94 -44.51 -7.59
N GLU A 27 -25.59 -45.14 -8.58
CA GLU A 27 -25.31 -46.23 -9.54
C GLU A 27 -26.51 -46.31 -10.54
N ASP A 28 -26.42 -47.21 -11.56
CA ASP A 28 -27.50 -47.79 -12.42
C ASP A 28 -28.03 -46.98 -13.65
N GLY A 29 -28.20 -47.48 -14.88
CA GLY A 29 -28.07 -48.79 -15.53
C GLY A 29 -28.65 -48.78 -16.97
N GLU A 30 -28.33 -49.82 -17.77
CA GLU A 30 -28.91 -50.32 -19.06
C GLU A 30 -28.59 -49.56 -20.38
N ASP A 31 -27.86 -50.17 -21.34
CA ASP A 31 -28.27 -51.07 -22.48
C ASP A 31 -29.20 -50.33 -23.49
N ASP A 32 -29.04 -50.31 -24.82
CA ASP A 32 -28.58 -51.27 -25.83
C ASP A 32 -28.45 -50.57 -27.20
N GLY A 33 -27.69 -51.15 -28.14
CA GLY A 33 -28.14 -51.20 -29.55
C GLY A 33 -27.26 -50.52 -30.61
N LYS A 34 -26.35 -51.31 -31.19
CA LYS A 34 -25.82 -51.09 -32.54
C LYS A 34 -26.81 -51.63 -33.59
N THR A 35 -27.04 -50.87 -34.67
CA THR A 35 -27.51 -51.41 -35.96
C THR A 35 -26.84 -50.67 -37.12
N GLU A 36 -26.24 -51.43 -38.02
CA GLU A 36 -25.66 -51.00 -39.29
C GLU A 36 -26.67 -51.06 -40.46
N ASN A 37 -26.51 -50.10 -41.40
CA ASN A 37 -26.76 -50.13 -42.86
C ASN A 37 -28.21 -50.17 -43.41
N PRO A 38 -28.48 -49.76 -44.69
CA PRO A 38 -27.59 -49.31 -45.77
C PRO A 38 -28.03 -48.01 -46.53
N GLY A 39 -27.19 -47.55 -47.46
CA GLY A 39 -27.37 -46.32 -48.25
C GLY A 39 -28.54 -46.28 -49.26
N ILE A 40 -28.89 -45.05 -49.62
CA ILE A 40 -29.75 -44.70 -50.77
C ILE A 40 -29.10 -43.49 -51.46
N ASP A 41 -28.65 -43.71 -52.69
CA ASP A 41 -28.28 -42.69 -53.68
C ASP A 41 -29.54 -41.98 -54.22
N ASN A 42 -29.48 -40.66 -54.36
CA ASN A 42 -30.04 -39.92 -55.52
C ASN A 42 -29.54 -38.45 -55.55
N PRO A 43 -29.56 -37.77 -56.71
CA PRO A 43 -28.41 -37.06 -57.27
C PRO A 43 -28.65 -35.55 -57.44
N ASP A 44 -27.61 -34.86 -57.92
CA ASP A 44 -27.58 -33.51 -58.49
C ASP A 44 -27.87 -32.30 -57.58
N LYS A 45 -26.79 -31.60 -57.20
CA LYS A 45 -26.66 -30.14 -57.33
C LYS A 45 -25.18 -29.73 -57.36
N PRO A 46 -24.82 -28.60 -58.01
CA PRO A 46 -23.68 -28.47 -58.90
C PRO A 46 -22.39 -28.10 -58.16
N GLY A 47 -21.27 -28.43 -58.79
CA GLY A 47 -19.93 -28.34 -58.23
C GLY A 47 -19.57 -27.00 -57.59
N SER A 48 -18.88 -27.11 -56.46
CA SER A 48 -18.03 -26.07 -55.89
C SER A 48 -16.95 -25.72 -56.91
N GLY A 49 -17.21 -24.69 -57.72
CA GLY A 49 -16.18 -24.05 -58.52
C GLY A 49 -15.16 -23.41 -57.58
N ASN A 50 -13.88 -23.70 -57.85
CA ASN A 50 -12.67 -23.06 -57.34
C ASN A 50 -12.90 -21.87 -56.38
N THR A 51 -12.72 -22.11 -55.09
CA THR A 51 -12.11 -21.12 -54.21
C THR A 51 -10.73 -20.81 -54.78
N GLY A 52 -10.57 -19.63 -55.38
CA GLY A 52 -9.25 -19.14 -55.75
C GLY A 52 -8.37 -19.11 -54.51
N ASP A 53 -7.16 -19.62 -54.64
CA ASP A 53 -6.12 -19.55 -53.60
C ASP A 53 -6.03 -18.11 -53.07
N ILE A 54 -6.39 -17.91 -51.79
CA ILE A 54 -6.10 -16.70 -51.03
C ILE A 54 -4.84 -17.01 -50.25
N ASP A 55 -3.81 -16.15 -50.34
CA ASP A 55 -2.54 -16.28 -49.63
C ASP A 55 -2.80 -16.29 -48.11
N LYS A 56 -2.98 -17.48 -47.52
CA LYS A 56 -2.98 -17.68 -46.07
C LYS A 56 -1.61 -17.27 -45.53
N PHE A 57 -1.57 -16.33 -44.61
CA PHE A 57 -0.33 -15.97 -43.93
C PHE A 57 -0.13 -16.94 -42.77
N GLU A 58 0.78 -17.90 -42.96
CA GLU A 58 1.34 -18.69 -41.86
C GLU A 58 2.58 -17.95 -41.35
N PHE A 59 2.66 -17.72 -40.03
CA PHE A 59 3.81 -17.10 -39.41
C PHE A 59 5.07 -17.95 -39.70
N PRO A 60 6.11 -17.42 -40.36
CA PRO A 60 7.28 -18.22 -40.74
C PRO A 60 8.19 -18.63 -39.58
N PHE A 61 7.77 -18.42 -38.33
CA PHE A 61 8.60 -18.55 -37.13
C PHE A 61 8.01 -19.44 -36.03
N VAL A 62 6.77 -19.92 -36.17
CA VAL A 62 6.09 -20.70 -35.14
C VAL A 62 5.54 -21.99 -35.76
N GLU A 63 6.30 -23.09 -35.63
CA GLU A 63 5.87 -24.42 -36.09
C GLU A 63 4.82 -25.05 -35.16
N GLU A 64 4.79 -24.65 -33.88
CA GLU A 64 3.85 -25.15 -32.87
C GLU A 64 2.68 -24.18 -32.63
N TYR A 65 1.44 -24.66 -32.82
CA TYR A 65 0.17 -23.91 -32.61
C TYR A 65 -0.13 -22.81 -33.64
N PRO A 66 -0.14 -23.13 -34.95
CA PRO A 66 -0.35 -22.14 -35.99
C PRO A 66 -1.71 -21.44 -35.85
N ILE A 67 -1.68 -20.12 -35.70
CA ILE A 67 -2.86 -19.26 -35.85
C ILE A 67 -3.04 -18.96 -37.33
N GLU A 68 -4.08 -19.52 -37.94
CA GLU A 68 -4.46 -19.18 -39.31
C GLU A 68 -5.16 -17.81 -39.34
N CYS A 69 -4.55 -16.84 -40.01
CA CYS A 69 -5.08 -15.47 -40.09
C CYS A 69 -4.77 -14.81 -41.44
N GLY A 70 -5.51 -13.73 -41.74
CA GLY A 70 -5.16 -12.83 -42.83
C GLY A 70 -4.07 -11.85 -42.42
N ASN A 71 -3.25 -11.38 -43.36
CA ASN A 71 -2.22 -10.36 -43.10
C ASN A 71 -2.71 -9.01 -43.60
N LEU A 72 -2.95 -8.06 -42.69
CA LEU A 72 -3.58 -6.75 -42.94
C LEU A 72 -4.98 -6.80 -43.56
N TYR A 73 -5.42 -7.94 -44.08
CA TYR A 73 -6.74 -8.16 -44.64
C TYR A 73 -7.18 -9.60 -44.36
N ALA A 74 -8.37 -9.76 -43.79
CA ALA A 74 -8.99 -11.06 -43.54
C ALA A 74 -10.46 -11.02 -44.00
N GLU A 75 -10.79 -11.85 -44.98
CA GLU A 75 -12.13 -11.90 -45.57
C GLU A 75 -13.10 -12.68 -44.68
N GLY A 76 -14.22 -12.05 -44.31
CA GLY A 76 -15.33 -12.71 -43.62
C GLY A 76 -16.36 -13.24 -44.62
N SER A 77 -17.08 -14.30 -44.24
CA SER A 77 -18.18 -14.84 -45.07
C SER A 77 -19.45 -14.00 -44.97
N GLU A 78 -20.56 -14.47 -45.56
CA GLU A 78 -21.88 -13.85 -45.41
C GLU A 78 -22.36 -13.75 -43.94
N VAL A 79 -21.86 -14.64 -43.08
CA VAL A 79 -22.11 -14.69 -41.62
C VAL A 79 -20.87 -14.32 -40.80
N GLY A 80 -19.83 -13.76 -41.42
CA GLY A 80 -18.60 -13.31 -40.77
C GLY A 80 -18.37 -11.80 -40.88
N VAL A 81 -17.30 -11.30 -40.27
CA VAL A 81 -16.89 -9.90 -40.38
C VAL A 81 -15.58 -9.83 -41.15
N THR A 82 -15.52 -9.03 -42.21
CA THR A 82 -14.27 -8.75 -42.93
C THR A 82 -13.46 -7.71 -42.16
N ILE A 83 -12.15 -7.93 -42.02
CA ILE A 83 -11.22 -7.03 -41.33
C ILE A 83 -10.23 -6.49 -42.36
N GLU A 84 -10.05 -5.18 -42.44
CA GLU A 84 -9.03 -4.54 -43.27
C GLU A 84 -8.27 -3.48 -42.47
N VAL A 85 -6.96 -3.67 -42.32
CA VAL A 85 -6.07 -2.68 -41.72
C VAL A 85 -5.73 -1.63 -42.77
N THR A 86 -6.23 -0.43 -42.57
CA THR A 86 -6.10 0.68 -43.52
C THR A 86 -4.86 1.54 -43.26
N LYS A 87 -4.33 1.48 -42.03
CA LYS A 87 -3.14 2.24 -41.62
C LYS A 87 -2.38 1.51 -40.51
N VAL A 88 -1.06 1.54 -40.58
CA VAL A 88 -0.15 1.01 -39.55
C VAL A 88 0.88 2.07 -39.20
N GLU A 89 1.07 2.29 -37.90
CA GLU A 89 2.00 3.24 -37.31
C GLU A 89 2.81 2.57 -36.19
N ASP A 90 3.72 3.34 -35.60
CA ASP A 90 4.69 2.94 -34.58
C ASP A 90 3.99 2.43 -33.33
N MET A 91 3.00 3.18 -32.87
CA MET A 91 2.25 2.88 -31.65
C MET A 91 0.77 2.83 -31.94
N ASN A 92 0.35 2.55 -33.17
CA ASN A 92 -1.07 2.54 -33.51
C ASN A 92 -1.33 1.79 -34.81
N PHE A 93 -2.59 1.41 -35.04
CA PHE A 93 -3.09 0.97 -36.33
C PHE A 93 -4.57 1.30 -36.43
N VAL A 94 -5.03 1.53 -37.66
CA VAL A 94 -6.42 1.79 -37.98
C VAL A 94 -6.93 0.65 -38.83
N PHE A 95 -8.11 0.13 -38.47
CA PHE A 95 -8.73 -0.95 -39.21
C PHE A 95 -10.24 -0.76 -39.34
N GLU A 96 -10.78 -1.31 -40.42
CA GLU A 96 -12.20 -1.34 -40.72
C GLU A 96 -12.75 -2.74 -40.49
N LEU A 97 -13.92 -2.80 -39.88
CA LEU A 97 -14.75 -3.99 -39.76
C LEU A 97 -15.96 -3.84 -40.69
N ARG A 98 -16.18 -4.82 -41.56
CA ARG A 98 -17.32 -4.87 -42.48
C ARG A 98 -18.11 -6.16 -42.24
N PRO A 99 -19.20 -6.09 -41.46
CA PRO A 99 -20.06 -7.25 -41.23
C PRO A 99 -20.68 -7.76 -42.54
N GLY A 100 -20.76 -9.08 -42.66
CA GLY A 100 -21.46 -9.74 -43.76
C GLY A 100 -22.96 -9.41 -43.76
N PRO A 101 -23.65 -9.60 -44.89
CA PRO A 101 -25.06 -9.23 -45.06
C PRO A 101 -26.04 -9.91 -44.09
N LEU A 102 -25.64 -10.98 -43.40
CA LEU A 102 -26.48 -11.69 -42.43
C LEU A 102 -26.10 -11.39 -40.97
N VAL A 103 -25.00 -10.69 -40.74
CA VAL A 103 -24.50 -10.39 -39.38
C VAL A 103 -25.34 -9.28 -38.76
N GLN A 104 -25.76 -9.49 -37.51
CA GLN A 104 -26.52 -8.51 -36.72
C GLN A 104 -25.79 -8.08 -35.44
N SER A 105 -24.78 -8.83 -35.02
CA SER A 105 -23.88 -8.45 -33.93
C SER A 105 -22.52 -9.17 -34.05
N PHE A 106 -21.50 -8.66 -33.38
CA PHE A 106 -20.19 -9.30 -33.28
C PHE A 106 -19.49 -8.98 -31.94
N LYS A 107 -18.50 -9.80 -31.59
CA LYS A 107 -17.53 -9.53 -30.52
C LYS A 107 -16.16 -9.30 -31.11
N MET A 108 -15.43 -8.32 -30.59
CA MET A 108 -14.10 -7.96 -31.08
C MET A 108 -13.14 -7.63 -29.94
N ASP A 109 -11.91 -8.07 -30.09
CA ASP A 109 -10.78 -7.65 -29.25
C ASP A 109 -9.47 -7.72 -30.03
N VAL A 110 -8.43 -7.08 -29.51
CA VAL A 110 -7.08 -7.11 -30.07
C VAL A 110 -6.08 -7.62 -29.04
N TYR A 111 -5.35 -8.67 -29.41
CA TYR A 111 -4.38 -9.32 -28.56
C TYR A 111 -2.97 -9.06 -29.06
N PRO A 112 -2.02 -8.64 -28.20
CA PRO A 112 -0.61 -8.78 -28.52
C PRO A 112 -0.30 -10.25 -28.79
N LEU A 113 0.35 -10.53 -29.92
CA LEU A 113 0.56 -11.90 -30.40
C LEU A 113 1.28 -12.75 -29.35
N ALA A 114 2.31 -12.19 -28.71
CA ALA A 114 3.11 -12.88 -27.70
C ALA A 114 2.31 -13.27 -26.44
N GLN A 115 1.39 -12.42 -26.00
CA GLN A 115 0.49 -12.74 -24.88
C GLN A 115 -0.56 -13.77 -25.26
N LEU A 116 -1.09 -13.71 -26.49
CA LEU A 116 -2.04 -14.70 -26.96
C LEU A 116 -1.41 -16.10 -26.97
N TYR A 117 -0.19 -16.26 -27.48
CA TYR A 117 0.54 -17.53 -27.41
C TYR A 117 0.85 -17.98 -25.98
N ASN A 118 1.16 -17.04 -25.07
CA ASN A 118 1.29 -17.38 -23.64
C ASN A 118 -0.01 -17.92 -23.04
N ASN A 119 -1.16 -17.35 -23.39
CA ASN A 119 -2.46 -17.84 -22.92
C ASN A 119 -2.76 -19.23 -23.48
N LEU A 120 -2.49 -19.44 -24.78
CA LEU A 120 -2.63 -20.74 -25.43
C LEU A 120 -1.74 -21.81 -24.77
N LEU A 121 -0.52 -21.44 -24.36
CA LEU A 121 0.41 -22.31 -23.61
C LEU A 121 -0.13 -22.66 -22.21
N ASN A 122 -0.66 -21.69 -21.48
CA ASN A 122 -1.11 -21.83 -20.09
C ASN A 122 -2.37 -22.67 -19.90
N ASP A 123 -3.32 -22.62 -20.83
CA ASP A 123 -4.63 -23.28 -20.69
C ASP A 123 -4.59 -24.81 -20.74
N LYS A 124 -3.42 -25.43 -20.89
CA LYS A 124 -3.24 -26.89 -21.00
C LYS A 124 -4.23 -27.56 -21.95
N THR A 125 -4.56 -26.89 -23.05
CA THR A 125 -5.23 -27.50 -24.21
C THR A 125 -4.45 -28.73 -24.75
N PHE A 126 -3.22 -28.93 -24.27
CA PHE A 126 -2.28 -30.01 -24.56
C PHE A 126 -2.52 -31.37 -23.93
N GLY A 127 -3.48 -31.54 -23.02
CA GLY A 127 -3.81 -32.87 -22.52
C GLY A 127 -4.58 -33.76 -23.52
N ASN A 128 -5.32 -33.15 -24.46
CA ASN A 128 -6.28 -33.84 -25.33
C ASN A 128 -6.31 -33.35 -26.79
N LEU A 129 -5.59 -32.28 -27.17
CA LEU A 129 -5.47 -31.89 -28.58
C LEU A 129 -4.31 -32.63 -29.23
N THR A 130 -4.60 -33.56 -30.14
CA THR A 130 -3.61 -34.00 -31.13
C THR A 130 -3.24 -32.80 -32.00
N SER A 131 -1.95 -32.50 -32.01
CA SER A 131 -1.29 -31.27 -32.42
C SER A 131 -1.39 -30.89 -33.92
N SER A 132 -2.59 -30.82 -34.51
CA SER A 132 -2.69 -30.58 -35.96
C SER A 132 -3.95 -29.85 -36.46
N GLU A 133 -4.77 -29.28 -35.58
CA GLU A 133 -6.08 -28.75 -35.98
C GLU A 133 -6.25 -27.27 -35.61
N SER A 134 -6.08 -26.39 -36.60
CA SER A 134 -6.26 -24.93 -36.47
C SER A 134 -7.64 -24.53 -35.93
N TRP A 135 -8.66 -25.36 -36.10
CA TRP A 135 -9.99 -25.13 -35.51
C TRP A 135 -9.93 -25.04 -33.97
N ALA A 136 -9.08 -25.85 -33.32
CA ALA A 136 -9.01 -25.89 -31.85
C ALA A 136 -8.37 -24.63 -31.26
N VAL A 137 -7.44 -24.01 -31.99
CA VAL A 137 -6.85 -22.71 -31.65
C VAL A 137 -7.91 -21.62 -31.78
N ASN A 138 -8.66 -21.63 -32.88
CA ASN A 138 -9.74 -20.66 -33.11
C ASN A 138 -10.83 -20.73 -32.02
N GLU A 139 -11.27 -21.92 -31.62
CA GLU A 139 -12.25 -22.04 -30.53
C GLU A 139 -11.72 -21.53 -29.20
N ARG A 140 -10.43 -21.73 -28.90
CA ARG A 140 -9.83 -21.19 -27.69
C ARG A 140 -9.82 -19.65 -27.70
N ILE A 141 -9.51 -19.06 -28.86
CA ILE A 141 -9.60 -17.59 -29.05
C ILE A 141 -11.05 -17.11 -28.88
N ARG A 142 -12.05 -17.89 -29.36
CA ARG A 142 -13.47 -17.59 -29.07
C ARG A 142 -13.72 -17.61 -27.57
N GLU A 143 -13.27 -18.62 -26.84
CA GLU A 143 -13.44 -18.69 -25.38
C GLU A 143 -12.87 -17.44 -24.68
N TYR A 144 -11.71 -16.93 -25.12
CA TYR A 144 -11.16 -15.67 -24.61
C TYR A 144 -12.09 -14.48 -24.86
N LEU A 145 -12.60 -14.32 -26.09
CA LEU A 145 -13.57 -13.26 -26.42
C LEU A 145 -14.87 -13.35 -25.60
N PHE A 146 -15.29 -14.55 -25.19
CA PHE A 146 -16.50 -14.77 -24.40
C PHE A 146 -16.27 -14.85 -22.88
N ASN A 147 -15.05 -14.60 -22.39
CA ASN A 147 -14.77 -14.67 -20.95
C ASN A 147 -15.49 -13.57 -20.15
N GLU A 148 -16.52 -13.97 -19.39
CA GLU A 148 -17.31 -13.07 -18.54
C GLU A 148 -16.62 -12.65 -17.24
N SER A 149 -15.48 -13.26 -16.89
CA SER A 149 -14.77 -13.00 -15.62
C SER A 149 -13.84 -11.78 -15.64
N GLY A 150 -13.86 -10.96 -16.72
CA GLY A 150 -13.26 -9.62 -16.72
C GLY A 150 -12.28 -9.27 -17.85
N SER A 151 -12.03 -10.16 -18.81
CA SER A 151 -11.12 -9.90 -19.95
C SER A 151 -11.69 -10.38 -21.30
N GLY A 152 -13.02 -10.43 -21.42
CA GLY A 152 -13.68 -10.78 -22.67
C GLY A 152 -13.73 -9.62 -23.67
N GLY A 153 -13.93 -9.96 -24.93
CA GLY A 153 -14.03 -8.99 -26.02
C GLY A 153 -15.31 -8.15 -25.96
N TYR A 154 -15.23 -6.99 -26.61
CA TYR A 154 -16.31 -6.00 -26.67
C TYR A 154 -17.40 -6.44 -27.65
N ALA A 155 -18.65 -6.36 -27.22
CA ALA A 155 -19.81 -6.72 -28.04
C ALA A 155 -20.38 -5.48 -28.74
N PHE A 156 -20.77 -5.66 -30.00
CA PHE A 156 -21.38 -4.65 -30.85
C PHE A 156 -22.61 -5.24 -31.52
N SER A 157 -23.71 -4.50 -31.51
CA SER A 157 -24.97 -4.84 -32.15
C SER A 157 -25.35 -3.79 -33.18
N ILE A 158 -26.06 -4.20 -34.22
CA ILE A 158 -26.73 -3.27 -35.14
C ILE A 158 -27.63 -2.26 -34.39
N ASN A 159 -28.14 -2.64 -33.22
CA ASN A 159 -28.99 -1.80 -32.39
C ASN A 159 -28.22 -0.71 -31.62
N ASP A 160 -26.89 -0.79 -31.56
CA ASP A 160 -26.05 0.22 -30.88
C ASP A 160 -25.86 1.49 -31.72
N PHE A 161 -26.30 1.48 -32.99
CA PHE A 161 -26.11 2.56 -33.96
C PHE A 161 -27.44 3.26 -34.28
N ASP A 162 -27.45 4.59 -34.22
CA ASP A 162 -28.62 5.42 -34.59
C ASP A 162 -29.00 5.26 -36.08
N ASN A 163 -28.00 5.00 -36.93
CA ASN A 163 -28.15 4.70 -38.34
C ASN A 163 -27.62 3.29 -38.63
N PRO A 164 -28.47 2.33 -39.05
CA PRO A 164 -28.05 0.96 -39.34
C PRO A 164 -26.98 0.84 -40.44
N ASP A 165 -26.87 1.82 -41.34
CA ASP A 165 -25.83 1.83 -42.37
C ASP A 165 -24.43 2.02 -41.75
N ASP A 166 -24.32 2.63 -40.57
CA ASP A 166 -23.06 2.84 -39.86
C ASP A 166 -22.51 1.51 -39.29
N PHE A 167 -23.37 0.50 -39.08
CA PHE A 167 -22.95 -0.85 -38.67
C PHE A 167 -22.28 -1.63 -39.82
N LEU A 168 -22.57 -1.27 -41.08
CA LEU A 168 -22.05 -2.00 -42.25
C LEU A 168 -20.56 -1.76 -42.49
N GLN A 169 -20.00 -0.70 -41.90
CA GLN A 169 -18.59 -0.38 -41.98
C GLN A 169 -18.18 0.46 -40.76
N ILE A 170 -17.39 -0.12 -39.87
CA ILE A 170 -16.96 0.51 -38.63
C ILE A 170 -15.44 0.65 -38.64
N GLU A 171 -14.94 1.86 -38.47
CA GLU A 171 -13.51 2.14 -38.37
C GLU A 171 -13.08 2.27 -36.91
N TYR A 172 -11.97 1.63 -36.55
CA TYR A 172 -11.32 1.76 -35.25
C TYR A 172 -9.91 2.29 -35.43
N ASP A 173 -9.65 3.47 -34.87
CA ASP A 173 -8.32 3.95 -34.53
C ASP A 173 -7.96 3.35 -33.16
N TRP A 174 -7.15 2.28 -33.14
CA TRP A 174 -7.05 1.40 -31.98
C TRP A 174 -6.62 2.13 -30.71
N MET A 175 -5.49 2.83 -30.72
CA MET A 175 -4.98 3.54 -29.54
C MET A 175 -5.87 4.69 -29.07
N ASN A 176 -6.60 5.32 -29.99
CA ASN A 176 -7.52 6.40 -29.64
C ASN A 176 -8.94 5.89 -29.34
N SER A 177 -9.17 4.58 -29.41
CA SER A 177 -10.44 3.95 -29.09
C SER A 177 -10.60 3.76 -27.57
N PRO A 178 -11.84 3.76 -27.05
CA PRO A 178 -12.10 3.41 -25.66
C PRO A 178 -11.90 1.91 -25.36
N TYR A 179 -11.61 1.10 -26.40
CA TYR A 179 -11.48 -0.36 -26.32
C TYR A 179 -10.03 -0.81 -26.16
N ALA A 180 -9.06 0.09 -26.34
CA ALA A 180 -7.66 -0.20 -26.03
C ALA A 180 -7.49 -0.35 -24.51
N ALA A 181 -7.54 -1.60 -24.04
CA ALA A 181 -7.19 -1.95 -22.67
C ALA A 181 -5.68 -1.81 -22.44
N ALA A 182 -5.27 -1.67 -21.17
CA ALA A 182 -3.85 -1.47 -20.82
C ALA A 182 -2.92 -2.61 -21.28
N SER A 183 -3.45 -3.84 -21.43
CA SER A 183 -2.72 -5.01 -21.95
C SER A 183 -2.63 -5.08 -23.48
N ALA A 184 -3.31 -4.19 -24.20
CA ALA A 184 -3.36 -4.16 -25.67
C ALA A 184 -2.91 -2.80 -26.25
N ILE A 185 -2.17 -2.00 -25.47
CA ILE A 185 -1.51 -0.78 -25.96
C ILE A 185 -0.54 -1.18 -27.08
N ALA A 186 -0.68 -0.54 -28.24
CA ALA A 186 0.18 -0.76 -29.38
C ALA A 186 1.58 -0.18 -29.11
N ILE A 187 2.62 -1.00 -29.23
CA ILE A 187 4.03 -0.61 -29.06
C ILE A 187 4.79 -0.79 -30.37
N PRO A 188 5.93 -0.10 -30.59
CA PRO A 188 6.71 -0.23 -31.81
C PRO A 188 7.26 -1.63 -32.02
N ASP A 189 7.35 -2.05 -33.28
CA ASP A 189 7.93 -3.35 -33.65
C ASP A 189 7.30 -4.53 -32.89
N CYS A 190 5.96 -4.66 -32.95
CA CYS A 190 5.24 -5.73 -32.25
C CYS A 190 4.03 -6.23 -33.06
N GLY A 191 3.79 -7.54 -32.97
CA GLY A 191 2.67 -8.21 -33.63
C GLY A 191 1.39 -8.25 -32.78
N TYR A 192 0.24 -8.13 -33.43
CA TYR A 192 -1.10 -8.18 -32.82
C TYR A 192 -2.07 -9.01 -33.68
N ILE A 193 -3.05 -9.62 -33.02
CA ILE A 193 -4.19 -10.30 -33.66
C ILE A 193 -5.46 -9.53 -33.35
N ILE A 194 -6.12 -9.04 -34.39
CA ILE A 194 -7.49 -8.54 -34.33
C ILE A 194 -8.40 -9.76 -34.49
N ALA A 195 -9.18 -10.07 -33.46
CA ALA A 195 -10.06 -11.23 -33.42
C ALA A 195 -11.52 -10.79 -33.37
N VAL A 196 -12.33 -11.27 -34.31
CA VAL A 196 -13.76 -10.94 -34.40
C VAL A 196 -14.59 -12.20 -34.53
N VAL A 197 -15.61 -12.34 -33.69
CA VAL A 197 -16.62 -13.41 -33.78
C VAL A 197 -17.97 -12.81 -34.11
N ALA A 198 -18.59 -13.27 -35.17
CA ALA A 198 -19.87 -12.77 -35.65
C ALA A 198 -21.08 -13.54 -35.08
N SER A 199 -22.27 -12.95 -35.21
CA SER A 199 -23.57 -13.56 -34.90
C SER A 199 -24.63 -13.04 -35.87
N VAL A 200 -25.50 -13.94 -36.34
CA VAL A 200 -26.71 -13.57 -37.10
C VAL A 200 -27.84 -13.06 -36.22
N GLU A 201 -27.72 -13.18 -34.89
CA GLU A 201 -28.67 -12.64 -33.93
C GLU A 201 -28.29 -11.22 -33.49
N PRO A 202 -29.25 -10.35 -33.10
CA PRO A 202 -28.97 -9.00 -32.62
C PRO A 202 -28.16 -8.94 -31.32
N GLU A 203 -28.17 -10.02 -30.53
CA GLU A 203 -27.39 -10.15 -29.29
C GLU A 203 -26.46 -11.35 -29.40
N ILE A 204 -25.15 -11.09 -29.39
CA ILE A 204 -24.13 -12.14 -29.47
C ILE A 204 -23.91 -12.79 -28.10
N SER A 205 -23.85 -14.12 -28.10
CA SER A 205 -23.62 -14.96 -26.93
C SER A 205 -22.73 -16.15 -27.33
N SER A 206 -22.24 -16.90 -26.34
CA SER A 206 -21.41 -18.10 -26.56
C SER A 206 -22.12 -19.23 -27.33
N VAL A 207 -23.45 -19.14 -27.53
CA VAL A 207 -24.25 -20.13 -28.27
C VAL A 207 -24.82 -19.60 -29.58
N THR A 208 -24.67 -18.30 -29.88
CA THR A 208 -25.17 -17.65 -31.12
C THR A 208 -24.02 -17.23 -32.06
N GLN A 209 -22.83 -17.77 -31.82
CA GLN A 209 -21.63 -17.48 -32.59
C GLN A 209 -21.61 -18.18 -33.96
N GLU A 210 -21.10 -17.46 -34.96
CA GLU A 210 -20.91 -17.91 -36.33
C GLU A 210 -19.41 -17.91 -36.66
N ASP A 211 -18.98 -17.22 -37.70
CA ASP A 211 -17.58 -17.20 -38.12
C ASP A 211 -16.69 -16.40 -37.16
N ILE A 212 -15.44 -16.88 -37.02
CA ILE A 212 -14.34 -16.13 -36.44
C ILE A 212 -13.43 -15.67 -37.57
N THR A 213 -13.11 -14.38 -37.57
CA THR A 213 -12.13 -13.78 -38.47
C THR A 213 -10.95 -13.29 -37.65
N LEU A 214 -9.75 -13.69 -38.05
CA LEU A 214 -8.49 -13.29 -37.43
C LEU A 214 -7.64 -12.52 -38.44
N CYS A 215 -7.17 -11.35 -38.05
CA CYS A 215 -6.29 -10.52 -38.87
C CYS A 215 -5.03 -10.15 -38.09
N TYR A 216 -3.88 -10.41 -38.69
CA TYR A 216 -2.59 -10.03 -38.16
C TYR A 216 -2.21 -8.62 -38.61
N VAL A 217 -1.69 -7.85 -37.66
CA VAL A 217 -1.05 -6.56 -37.89
C VAL A 217 0.25 -6.49 -37.10
N HIS A 218 1.29 -5.93 -37.70
CA HIS A 218 2.55 -5.65 -37.03
C HIS A 218 2.80 -4.16 -37.10
N THR A 219 2.97 -3.51 -35.94
CA THR A 219 3.26 -2.08 -35.88
C THR A 219 4.58 -1.76 -36.55
N THR A 220 4.74 -0.53 -37.03
CA THR A 220 6.02 -0.07 -37.55
C THR A 220 6.97 0.30 -36.40
N SER A 221 8.21 0.66 -36.71
CA SER A 221 9.13 1.25 -35.74
C SER A 221 10.02 2.28 -36.41
N GLN A 222 10.44 3.28 -35.65
CA GLN A 222 11.53 4.15 -36.07
C GLN A 222 12.86 3.39 -35.97
N PRO A 223 13.88 3.78 -36.76
CA PRO A 223 15.20 3.16 -36.66
C PRO A 223 15.75 3.23 -35.24
N LEU A 224 16.34 2.12 -34.79
CA LEU A 224 17.04 2.04 -33.52
C LEU A 224 18.16 3.10 -33.43
N ILE A 225 18.20 3.81 -32.31
CA ILE A 225 19.19 4.82 -31.95
C ILE A 225 20.15 4.21 -30.92
N GLY A 226 21.44 4.17 -31.28
CA GLY A 226 22.48 3.70 -30.35
C GLY A 226 22.38 2.20 -30.07
N ASP A 227 22.83 1.81 -28.88
CA ASP A 227 22.77 0.44 -28.36
C ASP A 227 22.16 0.43 -26.94
N PRO A 228 20.83 0.59 -26.78
CA PRO A 228 20.21 0.70 -25.47
C PRO A 228 20.34 -0.63 -24.70
N GLN A 229 20.88 -0.57 -23.48
CA GLN A 229 21.12 -1.75 -22.63
C GLN A 229 20.69 -1.49 -21.19
N ALA A 230 20.32 -2.58 -20.51
CA ALA A 230 20.03 -2.62 -19.09
C ALA A 230 20.89 -3.69 -18.41
N GLU A 231 21.66 -3.31 -17.39
CA GLU A 231 22.32 -4.25 -16.49
C GLU A 231 21.36 -4.67 -15.37
N ILE A 232 21.33 -5.96 -15.05
CA ILE A 232 20.49 -6.52 -14.00
C ILE A 232 21.36 -6.85 -12.79
N ALA A 233 21.09 -6.18 -11.67
CA ALA A 233 21.65 -6.53 -10.38
C ALA A 233 20.59 -7.20 -9.51
N VAL A 234 20.90 -8.39 -8.98
CA VAL A 234 20.02 -9.16 -8.10
C VAL A 234 20.65 -9.26 -6.72
N ASN A 235 19.89 -8.86 -5.71
CA ASN A 235 20.23 -9.02 -4.30
C ASN A 235 19.31 -10.08 -3.69
N VAL A 236 19.88 -11.23 -3.35
CA VAL A 236 19.14 -12.39 -2.82
C VAL A 236 19.26 -12.48 -1.30
N GLY A 237 18.15 -12.84 -0.67
CA GLY A 237 18.09 -13.29 0.71
C GLY A 237 17.52 -14.71 0.79
N TYR A 238 17.18 -15.16 2.00
CA TYR A 238 16.63 -16.50 2.24
C TYR A 238 15.15 -16.62 1.85
N THR A 239 14.38 -15.53 1.99
CA THR A 239 12.93 -15.54 1.72
C THR A 239 12.48 -14.55 0.66
N ALA A 240 13.40 -13.70 0.19
CA ALA A 240 13.09 -12.57 -0.67
C ALA A 240 14.29 -12.21 -1.54
N PHE A 241 14.03 -11.49 -2.61
CA PHE A 241 15.07 -10.87 -3.43
C PHE A 241 14.61 -9.48 -3.91
N THR A 242 15.59 -8.66 -4.27
CA THR A 242 15.40 -7.36 -4.91
C THR A 242 16.19 -7.34 -6.21
N VAL A 243 15.58 -6.83 -7.28
CA VAL A 243 16.21 -6.65 -8.59
C VAL A 243 16.22 -5.17 -8.92
N SER A 244 17.38 -4.66 -9.31
CA SER A 244 17.56 -3.29 -9.80
C SER A 244 18.15 -3.29 -11.21
N HIS A 245 17.74 -2.31 -12.02
CA HIS A 245 18.17 -2.16 -13.40
C HIS A 245 18.97 -0.88 -13.59
N GLU A 246 20.18 -1.00 -14.16
CA GLU A 246 21.00 0.15 -14.52
C GLU A 246 21.01 0.32 -16.05
N LEU A 247 20.50 1.45 -16.52
CA LEU A 247 20.41 1.75 -17.95
C LEU A 247 21.67 2.47 -18.43
N ASN A 248 22.15 2.11 -19.62
CA ASN A 248 23.24 2.85 -20.27
C ASN A 248 22.73 4.17 -20.87
N SER A 249 23.63 4.95 -21.47
CA SER A 249 23.29 6.28 -22.02
C SER A 249 22.36 6.27 -23.23
N ASP A 250 22.22 5.11 -23.88
CA ASP A 250 21.45 4.97 -25.11
C ASP A 250 20.01 4.50 -24.82
N ALA A 251 19.78 3.92 -23.64
CA ALA A 251 18.48 3.47 -23.17
C ALA A 251 17.66 4.63 -22.58
N ALA A 252 16.46 4.84 -23.13
CA ALA A 252 15.50 5.80 -22.61
C ALA A 252 14.59 5.19 -21.54
N ALA A 253 14.30 3.89 -21.63
CA ALA A 253 13.43 3.17 -20.72
C ALA A 253 13.71 1.65 -20.74
N VAL A 254 13.07 0.90 -19.86
CA VAL A 254 13.20 -0.56 -19.78
C VAL A 254 11.88 -1.24 -19.45
N TYR A 255 11.64 -2.38 -20.09
CA TYR A 255 10.61 -3.34 -19.68
C TYR A 255 11.28 -4.49 -18.94
N PHE A 256 10.73 -4.95 -17.83
CA PHE A 256 11.28 -6.10 -17.12
C PHE A 256 10.20 -7.06 -16.64
N PHE A 257 10.59 -8.33 -16.52
CA PHE A 257 9.72 -9.42 -16.11
C PHE A 257 10.55 -10.45 -15.33
N GLY A 258 9.99 -11.01 -14.27
CA GLY A 258 10.64 -12.04 -13.46
C GLY A 258 9.69 -13.17 -13.13
N TYR A 259 10.16 -14.41 -13.29
CA TYR A 259 9.38 -15.62 -13.06
C TYR A 259 10.25 -16.86 -12.89
N LEU A 260 9.66 -18.07 -12.90
CA LEU A 260 10.39 -19.33 -12.80
C LEU A 260 11.19 -19.60 -14.08
N GLN A 261 12.42 -20.12 -13.93
CA GLN A 261 13.32 -20.39 -15.06
C GLN A 261 12.70 -21.38 -16.07
N ASP A 262 12.15 -22.48 -15.59
CA ASP A 262 11.59 -23.54 -16.43
C ASP A 262 10.36 -23.06 -17.23
N GLU A 263 9.55 -22.18 -16.67
CA GLU A 263 8.41 -21.58 -17.37
C GLU A 263 8.85 -20.56 -18.43
N ILE A 264 9.91 -19.78 -18.17
CA ILE A 264 10.50 -18.86 -19.15
C ILE A 264 11.17 -19.65 -20.29
N ASP A 265 11.98 -20.65 -19.95
CA ASP A 265 12.68 -21.50 -20.92
C ASP A 265 11.68 -22.26 -21.79
N MET A 266 10.60 -22.78 -21.23
CA MET A 266 9.54 -23.43 -22.00
C MET A 266 8.92 -22.48 -23.04
N TYR A 267 8.68 -21.22 -22.71
CA TYR A 267 8.15 -20.24 -23.67
C TYR A 267 9.17 -19.95 -24.78
N ILE A 268 10.44 -19.70 -24.42
CA ILE A 268 11.51 -19.40 -25.39
C ILE A 268 11.77 -20.61 -26.31
N ASP A 269 11.83 -21.82 -25.76
CA ASP A 269 12.05 -23.05 -26.53
C ASP A 269 10.91 -23.31 -27.54
N THR A 270 9.69 -22.89 -27.19
CA THR A 270 8.50 -23.08 -28.05
C THR A 270 8.36 -22.00 -29.11
N PHE A 271 8.59 -20.73 -28.77
CA PHE A 271 8.23 -19.57 -29.61
C PHE A 271 9.41 -18.69 -30.03
N GLY A 272 10.59 -18.89 -29.45
CA GLY A 272 11.82 -18.15 -29.74
C GLY A 272 11.97 -16.83 -28.99
N ASP A 273 13.20 -16.30 -29.02
CA ASP A 273 13.62 -15.10 -28.29
C ASP A 273 12.84 -13.83 -28.67
N THR A 274 12.54 -13.64 -29.95
CA THR A 274 11.80 -12.46 -30.43
C THR A 274 10.40 -12.40 -29.84
N MET A 275 9.69 -13.54 -29.82
CA MET A 275 8.36 -13.64 -29.22
C MET A 275 8.42 -13.40 -27.71
N PHE A 276 9.45 -13.91 -27.03
CA PHE A 276 9.62 -13.69 -25.60
C PHE A 276 9.95 -12.24 -25.26
N ARG A 277 10.81 -11.58 -26.04
CA ARG A 277 11.07 -10.13 -25.93
C ARG A 277 9.77 -9.32 -26.01
N ASP A 278 8.93 -9.62 -26.98
CA ASP A 278 7.65 -8.91 -27.16
C ASP A 278 6.63 -9.28 -26.08
N PHE A 279 6.68 -10.52 -25.55
CA PHE A 279 5.91 -10.89 -24.35
C PHE A 279 6.28 -9.99 -23.16
N VAL A 280 7.57 -9.82 -22.86
CA VAL A 280 8.03 -8.95 -21.77
C VAL A 280 7.55 -7.51 -21.97
N ARG A 281 7.66 -6.97 -23.19
CA ARG A 281 7.29 -5.59 -23.50
C ARG A 281 5.78 -5.34 -23.47
N THR A 282 4.97 -6.34 -23.77
CA THR A 282 3.50 -6.19 -23.81
C THR A 282 2.84 -6.56 -22.49
N ARG A 283 3.48 -7.42 -21.67
CA ARG A 283 2.96 -7.85 -20.37
C ARG A 283 2.86 -6.71 -19.36
N VAL A 284 3.78 -5.74 -19.45
CA VAL A 284 3.81 -4.53 -18.63
C VAL A 284 3.22 -3.37 -19.45
N THR A 285 2.28 -2.64 -18.87
CA THR A 285 1.46 -1.64 -19.58
C THR A 285 2.26 -0.44 -20.09
N ALA A 286 3.40 -0.14 -19.48
CA ALA A 286 4.33 0.92 -19.86
C ALA A 286 5.75 0.55 -19.40
N PRO A 287 6.81 1.02 -20.09
CA PRO A 287 8.17 0.80 -19.63
C PRO A 287 8.46 1.68 -18.40
N SER A 288 9.42 1.24 -17.60
CA SER A 288 9.97 2.04 -16.51
C SER A 288 11.00 3.03 -17.04
N TYR A 289 10.89 4.29 -16.63
CA TYR A 289 11.80 5.37 -17.01
C TYR A 289 12.80 5.68 -15.89
N PRO A 290 14.05 6.03 -16.23
CA PRO A 290 14.97 6.57 -15.25
C PRO A 290 14.48 7.94 -14.77
N ASN A 291 14.60 8.19 -13.46
CA ASN A 291 14.17 9.45 -12.81
C ASN A 291 12.68 9.79 -13.00
N ASP A 292 11.79 8.79 -13.03
CA ASP A 292 10.35 9.05 -12.99
C ASP A 292 10.01 9.84 -11.70
N PRO A 293 9.55 11.10 -11.79
CA PRO A 293 9.27 11.92 -10.62
C PRO A 293 8.13 11.36 -9.78
N ASN A 294 7.28 10.50 -10.34
CA ASN A 294 6.18 9.85 -9.62
C ASN A 294 6.58 8.50 -9.03
N ASN A 295 7.71 7.94 -9.44
CA ASN A 295 8.21 6.65 -8.95
C ASN A 295 9.75 6.61 -8.96
N PRO A 296 10.40 7.14 -7.90
CA PRO A 296 11.86 7.11 -7.77
C PRO A 296 12.48 5.70 -7.79
N GLU A 297 11.68 4.66 -7.48
CA GLU A 297 12.08 3.25 -7.49
C GLU A 297 11.63 2.51 -8.76
N ALA A 298 11.24 3.22 -9.84
CA ALA A 298 10.69 2.62 -11.06
C ALA A 298 11.58 1.54 -11.71
N LEU A 299 12.90 1.58 -11.46
CA LEU A 299 13.87 0.62 -11.98
C LEU A 299 14.15 -0.56 -11.02
N THR A 300 13.44 -0.63 -9.89
CA THR A 300 13.64 -1.68 -8.87
C THR A 300 12.33 -2.38 -8.57
N TYR A 301 12.38 -3.70 -8.35
CA TYR A 301 11.26 -4.44 -7.78
C TYR A 301 11.77 -5.46 -6.76
N SER A 302 10.90 -5.84 -5.83
CA SER A 302 11.21 -6.84 -4.81
C SER A 302 10.11 -7.89 -4.73
N VAL A 303 10.50 -9.13 -4.47
CA VAL A 303 9.59 -10.25 -4.24
C VAL A 303 9.94 -10.89 -2.90
N ASN A 304 8.93 -11.12 -2.07
CA ASN A 304 9.08 -11.81 -0.79
C ASN A 304 8.12 -13.00 -0.73
N TYR A 305 8.68 -14.20 -0.74
CA TYR A 305 7.93 -15.45 -0.67
C TYR A 305 7.60 -15.86 0.77
N GLY A 306 8.21 -15.21 1.77
CA GLY A 306 8.06 -15.57 3.17
C GLY A 306 8.37 -17.04 3.40
N ASP A 307 7.45 -17.78 4.02
CA ASP A 307 7.63 -19.20 4.33
C ASP A 307 7.42 -20.14 3.13
N ALA A 308 6.93 -19.62 2.00
CA ALA A 308 6.84 -20.37 0.75
C ALA A 308 8.14 -20.29 -0.07
N ALA A 309 9.15 -19.60 0.46
CA ALA A 309 10.46 -19.53 -0.14
C ALA A 309 11.06 -20.94 -0.28
N ASP A 310 11.57 -21.23 -1.48
CA ASP A 310 12.24 -22.48 -1.79
C ASP A 310 13.52 -22.15 -2.55
N ALA A 311 14.66 -22.32 -1.87
CA ALA A 311 15.97 -22.03 -2.44
C ALA A 311 16.37 -23.02 -3.55
N SER A 312 15.67 -24.16 -3.69
CA SER A 312 15.90 -25.11 -4.78
C SER A 312 15.26 -24.71 -6.11
N VAL A 313 14.38 -23.70 -6.09
CA VAL A 313 13.69 -23.21 -7.27
C VAL A 313 14.49 -22.08 -7.92
N MET A 314 14.86 -22.26 -9.18
CA MET A 314 15.55 -21.24 -9.96
C MET A 314 14.56 -20.17 -10.42
N SER A 315 14.83 -18.92 -10.06
CA SER A 315 14.15 -17.75 -10.58
C SER A 315 14.95 -17.14 -11.74
N THR A 316 14.25 -16.50 -12.67
CA THR A 316 14.85 -15.78 -13.79
C THR A 316 14.21 -14.40 -13.88
N THR A 317 15.04 -13.38 -14.08
CA THR A 317 14.60 -12.02 -14.38
C THR A 317 15.20 -11.54 -15.69
N VAL A 318 14.42 -10.77 -16.44
CA VAL A 318 14.70 -10.35 -17.81
C VAL A 318 14.41 -8.87 -17.95
N ALA A 319 15.25 -8.17 -18.71
CA ALA A 319 15.09 -6.75 -19.02
C ALA A 319 15.32 -6.46 -20.51
N VAL A 320 14.37 -5.74 -21.10
CA VAL A 320 14.40 -5.27 -22.49
C VAL A 320 14.52 -3.75 -22.47
N ALA A 321 15.72 -3.24 -22.75
CA ALA A 321 15.97 -1.82 -22.88
C ALA A 321 15.48 -1.31 -24.24
N VAL A 322 14.96 -0.08 -24.25
CA VAL A 322 14.49 0.59 -25.47
C VAL A 322 15.13 1.97 -25.60
N ASP A 323 15.33 2.40 -26.85
CA ASP A 323 15.89 3.73 -27.14
C ASP A 323 14.84 4.85 -26.97
N ALA A 324 15.21 6.08 -27.32
CA ALA A 324 14.30 7.23 -27.27
C ALA A 324 13.08 7.13 -28.22
N ASN A 325 13.11 6.23 -29.21
CA ASN A 325 11.98 5.92 -30.07
C ASN A 325 11.12 4.77 -29.53
N LEU A 326 11.47 4.21 -28.38
CA LEU A 326 10.90 2.98 -27.80
C LEU A 326 11.13 1.73 -28.69
N THR A 327 12.11 1.79 -29.59
CA THR A 327 12.54 0.67 -30.41
C THR A 327 13.44 -0.24 -29.55
N PRO A 328 13.15 -1.55 -29.47
CA PRO A 328 13.93 -2.47 -28.66
C PRO A 328 15.24 -2.87 -29.36
N GLN A 329 16.21 -3.31 -28.56
CA GLN A 329 17.30 -4.11 -29.09
C GLN A 329 16.80 -5.49 -29.60
N GLU A 330 17.64 -6.13 -30.41
CA GLU A 330 17.42 -7.52 -30.81
C GLU A 330 17.52 -8.44 -29.58
N ASP A 331 18.55 -8.25 -28.75
CA ASP A 331 18.80 -9.01 -27.54
C ASP A 331 18.17 -8.37 -26.29
N TYR A 332 18.08 -9.17 -25.22
CA TYR A 332 17.63 -8.75 -23.90
C TYR A 332 18.58 -9.24 -22.81
N ALA A 333 18.62 -8.52 -21.68
CA ALA A 333 19.39 -8.96 -20.52
C ALA A 333 18.60 -10.03 -19.75
N ARG A 334 19.30 -11.07 -19.28
CA ARG A 334 18.72 -12.17 -18.50
C ARG A 334 19.63 -12.50 -17.32
N ARG A 335 19.01 -12.79 -16.17
CA ARG A 335 19.70 -13.23 -14.96
C ARG A 335 18.93 -14.33 -14.26
N ASP A 336 19.59 -15.48 -14.13
CA ASP A 336 19.07 -16.65 -13.43
C ASP A 336 19.73 -16.72 -12.03
N PHE A 337 18.94 -17.04 -11.00
CA PHE A 337 19.41 -17.05 -9.62
C PHE A 337 18.52 -17.92 -8.71
N HIS A 338 19.07 -18.31 -7.56
CA HIS A 338 18.33 -18.93 -6.46
C HIS A 338 18.27 -17.98 -5.27
N LEU A 339 17.30 -18.18 -4.39
CA LEU A 339 17.38 -17.64 -3.02
C LEU A 339 18.56 -18.29 -2.29
N ASN A 340 18.97 -17.68 -1.18
CA ASN A 340 20.01 -18.29 -0.34
C ASN A 340 19.48 -19.58 0.29
N GLU A 341 20.26 -20.65 0.19
CA GLU A 341 20.01 -21.88 0.93
C GLU A 341 20.32 -21.66 2.40
N ILE A 342 19.47 -22.18 3.28
CA ILE A 342 19.73 -22.14 4.71
C ILE A 342 20.78 -23.21 5.04
N PRO A 343 21.91 -22.86 5.68
CA PRO A 343 22.93 -23.84 6.05
C PRO A 343 22.37 -24.93 6.96
N GLU A 344 22.70 -26.21 6.68
CA GLU A 344 22.19 -27.35 7.46
C GLU A 344 22.58 -27.30 8.95
N ASP A 345 23.76 -26.73 9.24
CA ASP A 345 24.31 -26.63 10.61
C ASP A 345 24.01 -25.27 11.27
N LEU A 346 23.11 -24.45 10.71
CA LEU A 346 22.80 -23.15 11.28
C LEU A 346 22.09 -23.30 12.64
N PRO A 347 22.57 -22.65 13.72
CA PRO A 347 21.89 -22.73 15.01
C PRO A 347 20.46 -22.20 14.95
N GLU A 348 19.55 -22.90 15.64
CA GLU A 348 18.20 -22.41 15.87
C GLU A 348 18.24 -21.14 16.73
N PRO A 349 17.32 -20.18 16.51
CA PRO A 349 17.25 -18.98 17.33
C PRO A 349 16.79 -19.31 18.75
N GLU A 350 17.75 -19.40 19.67
CA GLU A 350 17.48 -19.70 21.07
C GLU A 350 17.26 -18.43 21.90
N LEU A 351 16.26 -18.49 22.77
CA LEU A 351 15.89 -17.47 23.74
C LEU A 351 15.00 -18.04 24.84
N SER A 352 14.93 -17.35 25.98
CA SER A 352 13.98 -17.61 27.06
C SER A 352 13.29 -16.34 27.53
N VAL A 353 12.14 -16.50 28.18
CA VAL A 353 11.41 -15.42 28.85
C VAL A 353 11.31 -15.74 30.34
N ASP A 354 11.82 -14.84 31.16
CA ASP A 354 11.77 -14.92 32.62
C ASP A 354 10.86 -13.84 33.17
N VAL A 355 9.73 -14.23 33.76
CA VAL A 355 8.81 -13.28 34.39
C VAL A 355 9.39 -12.82 35.73
N LEU A 356 9.35 -11.53 35.98
CA LEU A 356 9.89 -10.95 37.21
C LEU A 356 8.79 -10.95 38.27
N GLU A 357 8.82 -11.94 39.18
CA GLU A 357 7.79 -12.13 40.20
C GLU A 357 7.53 -10.88 41.06
N ASP A 358 8.57 -10.10 41.38
CA ASP A 358 8.48 -8.85 42.13
C ASP A 358 7.98 -7.65 41.31
N ARG A 359 7.69 -7.88 40.03
CA ARG A 359 7.21 -6.89 39.07
C ARG A 359 5.89 -7.32 38.42
N VAL A 360 5.14 -8.22 39.06
CA VAL A 360 3.78 -8.60 38.69
C VAL A 360 2.79 -7.84 39.56
N ALA A 361 2.07 -6.88 38.99
CA ALA A 361 1.01 -6.13 39.66
C ALA A 361 -0.38 -6.62 39.21
N ALA A 362 -1.44 -5.92 39.64
CA ALA A 362 -2.80 -6.26 39.22
C ALA A 362 -3.06 -5.92 37.74
N SER A 363 -2.41 -4.87 37.21
CA SER A 363 -2.65 -4.32 35.87
C SER A 363 -1.40 -4.24 34.98
N TYR A 364 -0.25 -4.72 35.47
CA TYR A 364 1.06 -4.57 34.85
C TYR A 364 1.96 -5.77 35.16
N VAL A 365 2.82 -6.15 34.23
CA VAL A 365 3.88 -7.16 34.45
C VAL A 365 5.13 -6.80 33.68
N GLU A 366 6.31 -6.97 34.31
CA GLU A 366 7.62 -6.95 33.62
C GLU A 366 8.17 -8.37 33.45
N PHE A 367 8.86 -8.61 32.34
CA PHE A 367 9.60 -9.86 32.09
C PHE A 367 10.85 -9.58 31.27
N ASP A 368 11.87 -10.42 31.47
CA ASP A 368 13.13 -10.35 30.75
C ASP A 368 13.14 -11.35 29.60
N VAL A 369 13.45 -10.88 28.39
CA VAL A 369 13.76 -11.72 27.24
C VAL A 369 15.27 -11.91 27.17
N ASN A 370 15.72 -13.15 27.33
CA ASN A 370 17.12 -13.53 27.28
C ASN A 370 17.45 -14.09 25.90
N PHE A 371 18.10 -13.28 25.07
CA PHE A 371 18.57 -13.69 23.75
C PHE A 371 19.90 -14.44 23.83
N THR A 372 20.02 -15.52 23.07
CA THR A 372 21.34 -16.02 22.65
C THR A 372 21.90 -15.19 21.49
N ALA A 373 23.17 -15.40 21.12
CA ALA A 373 23.80 -14.66 20.02
C ALA A 373 23.13 -14.93 18.66
N ASP A 374 22.56 -16.14 18.48
CA ASP A 374 21.96 -16.59 17.22
C ASP A 374 20.52 -16.09 17.03
N CYS A 375 19.91 -15.51 18.08
CA CYS A 375 18.56 -14.97 18.03
C CYS A 375 18.59 -13.44 17.87
N GLY A 376 18.07 -12.95 16.75
CA GLY A 376 18.01 -11.54 16.43
C GLY A 376 16.71 -10.86 16.88
N THR A 377 15.59 -11.58 16.93
CA THR A 377 14.28 -11.00 17.23
C THR A 377 13.42 -11.98 18.01
N VAL A 378 12.66 -11.49 18.98
CA VAL A 378 11.56 -12.25 19.62
C VAL A 378 10.24 -11.75 19.06
N PHE A 379 9.29 -12.66 18.91
CA PHE A 379 7.89 -12.35 18.71
C PHE A 379 7.07 -13.05 19.79
N TYR A 380 6.16 -12.34 20.45
CA TYR A 380 5.44 -12.87 21.60
C TYR A 380 4.04 -12.30 21.75
N ASN A 381 3.23 -13.01 22.54
CA ASN A 381 2.02 -12.45 23.11
C ASN A 381 1.71 -13.06 24.48
N VAL A 382 0.87 -12.41 25.28
CA VAL A 382 0.45 -12.91 26.59
C VAL A 382 -0.90 -13.61 26.47
N PHE A 383 -0.98 -14.86 26.95
CA PHE A 383 -2.17 -15.69 26.88
C PHE A 383 -2.68 -16.05 28.28
N PRO A 384 -4.02 -16.09 28.50
CA PRO A 384 -4.58 -16.65 29.73
C PRO A 384 -4.17 -18.11 29.89
N ALA A 385 -3.94 -18.53 31.14
CA ALA A 385 -3.56 -19.91 31.48
C ALA A 385 -4.56 -20.95 30.96
N SER A 386 -5.85 -20.59 30.88
CA SER A 386 -6.91 -21.42 30.32
C SER A 386 -6.74 -21.76 28.83
N TYR A 387 -5.92 -21.00 28.10
CA TYR A 387 -5.62 -21.25 26.68
C TYR A 387 -4.38 -22.13 26.48
N LEU A 388 -3.55 -22.33 27.52
CA LEU A 388 -2.28 -23.06 27.41
C LEU A 388 -2.50 -24.54 27.11
N GLU A 389 -3.49 -25.19 27.72
CA GLU A 389 -3.84 -26.60 27.39
C GLU A 389 -4.21 -26.75 25.90
N THR A 390 -4.84 -25.73 25.31
CA THR A 390 -5.17 -25.71 23.87
C THR A 390 -3.89 -25.63 23.05
N ILE A 391 -2.96 -24.75 23.40
CA ILE A 391 -1.67 -24.59 22.73
C ILE A 391 -0.83 -25.87 22.85
N GLU A 392 -0.76 -26.48 24.03
CA GLU A 392 -0.01 -27.72 24.24
C GLU A 392 -0.52 -28.86 23.35
N GLY A 393 -1.85 -28.98 23.23
CA GLY A 393 -2.54 -29.98 22.42
C GLY A 393 -2.55 -29.72 20.91
N MET A 394 -2.05 -28.58 20.43
CA MET A 394 -1.99 -28.25 19.00
C MET A 394 -1.09 -29.23 18.23
N SER A 395 -1.46 -29.49 16.97
CA SER A 395 -0.59 -30.24 16.05
C SER A 395 0.68 -29.44 15.74
N ALA A 396 1.73 -30.11 15.25
CA ALA A 396 2.96 -29.43 14.83
C ALA A 396 2.70 -28.37 13.73
N LYS A 397 1.69 -28.59 12.88
CA LYS A 397 1.27 -27.61 11.89
C LYS A 397 0.66 -26.38 12.56
N ASP A 398 -0.28 -26.58 13.49
CA ASP A 398 -0.99 -25.47 14.13
C ASP A 398 -0.07 -24.65 15.05
N LYS A 399 0.92 -25.28 15.69
CA LYS A 399 1.98 -24.57 16.45
C LYS A 399 2.83 -23.68 15.53
N ARG A 400 3.18 -24.15 14.34
CA ARG A 400 3.86 -23.34 13.33
C ARG A 400 2.98 -22.20 12.82
N ASP A 401 1.70 -22.43 12.63
CA ASP A 401 0.76 -21.39 12.22
C ASP A 401 0.59 -20.33 13.32
N LEU A 402 0.59 -20.72 14.60
CA LEU A 402 0.62 -19.77 15.73
C LEU A 402 1.95 -19.01 15.82
N ALA A 403 3.10 -19.66 15.62
CA ALA A 403 4.40 -19.00 15.55
C ALA A 403 4.44 -17.90 14.47
N ARG A 404 3.88 -18.18 13.29
CA ARG A 404 3.72 -17.20 12.20
C ARG A 404 2.80 -16.06 12.58
N TYR A 405 1.68 -16.38 13.22
CA TYR A 405 0.76 -15.35 13.71
C TYR A 405 1.46 -14.41 14.70
N LEU A 406 2.30 -14.94 15.60
CA LEU A 406 3.10 -14.10 16.50
C LEU A 406 4.12 -13.24 15.74
N ARG A 407 4.79 -13.77 14.71
CA ARG A 407 5.70 -12.99 13.85
C ARG A 407 4.98 -11.80 13.18
N ASP A 408 3.79 -12.04 12.66
CA ASP A 408 3.08 -11.07 11.81
C ASP A 408 2.23 -10.08 12.60
N TYR A 409 1.70 -10.50 13.76
CA TYR A 409 0.72 -9.74 14.55
C TYR A 409 1.05 -9.66 16.05
N GLY A 410 2.03 -10.40 16.53
CA GLY A 410 2.49 -10.34 17.90
C GLY A 410 3.39 -9.13 18.18
N TYR A 411 3.71 -8.95 19.46
CA TYR A 411 4.71 -7.99 19.88
C TYR A 411 6.10 -8.50 19.55
N GLY A 412 7.04 -7.60 19.28
CA GLY A 412 8.42 -8.02 19.05
C GLY A 412 9.44 -7.00 19.50
N CYS A 413 10.61 -7.51 19.88
CA CYS A 413 11.78 -6.69 20.17
C CYS A 413 13.02 -7.29 19.51
N HIS A 414 13.98 -6.42 19.19
CA HIS A 414 15.25 -6.81 18.59
C HIS A 414 16.31 -7.01 19.67
N ASN A 415 17.15 -8.02 19.51
CA ASN A 415 18.38 -8.14 20.28
C ASN A 415 19.32 -6.98 19.86
N PRO A 416 19.61 -6.00 20.74
CA PRO A 416 20.41 -4.82 20.38
C PRO A 416 21.87 -5.15 20.04
N ASN A 417 22.34 -6.34 20.42
CA ASN A 417 23.70 -6.80 20.17
C ASN A 417 23.78 -7.79 19.00
N PHE A 418 22.67 -8.03 18.28
CA PHE A 418 22.66 -8.95 17.16
C PHE A 418 23.42 -8.37 15.97
N THR A 419 24.17 -9.22 15.28
CA THR A 419 24.84 -8.88 14.03
C THR A 419 24.92 -10.13 13.18
N TRP A 420 24.58 -10.01 11.89
CA TRP A 420 24.61 -11.10 10.93
C TRP A 420 25.71 -10.86 9.90
N ASP A 421 26.66 -11.79 9.84
CA ASP A 421 27.64 -11.84 8.76
C ASP A 421 27.01 -12.57 7.57
N LYS A 422 26.68 -11.81 6.53
CA LYS A 422 26.07 -12.35 5.31
C LYS A 422 27.03 -13.22 4.48
N GLU A 423 28.34 -12.99 4.57
CA GLU A 423 29.33 -13.73 3.77
C GLU A 423 29.59 -15.11 4.39
N ASN A 424 29.64 -15.18 5.71
CA ASN A 424 29.87 -16.42 6.46
C ASN A 424 28.58 -17.03 7.02
N GLU A 425 27.41 -16.45 6.70
CA GLU A 425 26.07 -16.90 7.13
C GLU A 425 25.97 -17.25 8.61
N THR A 426 26.53 -16.38 9.45
CA THR A 426 26.65 -16.63 10.89
C THR A 426 26.37 -15.39 11.72
N ALA A 427 25.83 -15.62 12.93
CA ALA A 427 25.70 -14.55 13.91
C ALA A 427 27.08 -14.22 14.48
N THR A 428 27.45 -12.93 14.47
CA THR A 428 28.72 -12.42 15.00
C THR A 428 28.53 -11.52 16.22
N GLY A 429 27.27 -11.24 16.56
CA GLY A 429 26.88 -10.48 17.74
C GLY A 429 27.00 -11.27 19.04
N SER A 430 26.33 -10.77 20.09
CA SER A 430 26.21 -11.46 21.37
C SER A 430 24.76 -11.58 21.83
N GLY A 431 24.53 -12.41 22.85
CA GLY A 431 23.27 -12.40 23.57
C GLY A 431 23.02 -11.05 24.26
N ALA A 432 21.77 -10.85 24.68
CA ALA A 432 21.32 -9.68 25.41
C ALA A 432 20.14 -10.04 26.31
N VAL A 433 19.94 -9.26 27.37
CA VAL A 433 18.71 -9.31 28.17
C VAL A 433 17.95 -8.02 27.89
N VAL A 434 16.72 -8.14 27.43
CA VAL A 434 15.84 -7.00 27.15
C VAL A 434 14.61 -7.10 28.04
N ARG A 435 14.38 -6.07 28.86
CA ARG A 435 13.19 -5.97 29.70
C ARG A 435 12.01 -5.46 28.90
N LEU A 436 10.89 -6.17 28.97
CA LEU A 436 9.63 -5.83 28.34
C LEU A 436 8.51 -5.83 29.37
N ASP A 437 7.35 -5.31 28.97
CA ASP A 437 6.16 -5.29 29.80
C ASP A 437 4.88 -5.70 29.05
N ALA A 438 3.82 -5.96 29.84
CA ALA A 438 2.46 -6.10 29.36
C ALA A 438 1.48 -5.37 30.30
N VAL A 439 0.41 -4.82 29.74
CA VAL A 439 -0.56 -3.94 30.41
C VAL A 439 -2.00 -4.39 30.17
N SER A 440 -2.92 -4.01 31.06
CA SER A 440 -4.35 -4.35 30.98
C SER A 440 -5.12 -3.68 29.81
N ALA A 441 -6.13 -4.37 29.22
CA ALA A 441 -7.01 -3.84 28.16
C ALA A 441 -7.67 -2.51 28.49
N TYR A 442 -8.04 -2.33 29.76
CA TYR A 442 -8.83 -1.19 30.19
C TYR A 442 -7.99 0.10 30.28
N ALA A 443 -6.66 -0.01 30.14
CA ALA A 443 -5.73 1.11 30.14
C ALA A 443 -5.55 1.79 28.77
N ALA A 444 -5.78 1.05 27.68
CA ALA A 444 -5.36 1.46 26.35
C ALA A 444 -6.46 1.21 25.31
N ARG A 445 -7.50 2.07 25.30
CA ARG A 445 -8.35 2.17 24.11
C ARG A 445 -7.54 2.82 22.98
N GLY A 446 -6.86 1.97 22.21
CA GLY A 446 -6.00 2.34 21.08
C GLY A 446 -4.69 1.56 20.98
N VAL A 447 -4.35 0.72 21.97
CA VAL A 447 -3.20 -0.17 21.90
C VAL A 447 -3.70 -1.60 22.06
N GLU A 448 -3.49 -2.44 21.05
CA GLU A 448 -3.93 -3.84 21.00
C GLU A 448 -3.13 -4.76 21.96
N ASN A 449 -2.60 -4.24 23.07
CA ASN A 449 -1.79 -5.01 24.01
C ASN A 449 -2.66 -6.11 24.65
N SER A 450 -2.14 -7.35 24.63
CA SER A 450 -2.82 -8.52 25.21
C SER A 450 -3.28 -8.22 26.63
N PRO A 451 -4.58 -8.16 26.89
CA PRO A 451 -5.03 -7.59 28.13
C PRO A 451 -4.92 -8.56 29.29
N ILE A 452 -4.02 -8.23 30.21
CA ILE A 452 -4.01 -8.84 31.54
C ILE A 452 -5.12 -8.23 32.41
N TYR A 453 -5.71 -9.04 33.28
CA TYR A 453 -6.74 -8.64 34.22
C TYR A 453 -6.30 -8.98 35.65
N PRO A 454 -6.74 -8.22 36.67
CA PRO A 454 -6.43 -8.53 38.07
C PRO A 454 -6.89 -9.92 38.49
N GLY A 455 -6.08 -10.62 39.28
CA GLY A 455 -6.41 -11.93 39.88
C GLY A 455 -6.40 -13.12 38.92
N GLU A 456 -5.92 -12.95 37.69
CA GLU A 456 -5.95 -13.97 36.63
C GLU A 456 -4.54 -14.51 36.33
N THR A 457 -4.47 -15.76 35.86
CA THR A 457 -3.20 -16.42 35.54
C THR A 457 -2.91 -16.38 34.04
N TYR A 458 -1.66 -16.10 33.66
CA TYR A 458 -1.18 -15.92 32.29
C TYR A 458 0.17 -16.60 32.06
N ALA A 459 0.56 -16.71 30.79
CA ALA A 459 1.94 -16.98 30.38
C ALA A 459 2.28 -16.20 29.10
N VAL A 460 3.58 -15.96 28.88
CA VAL A 460 4.10 -15.41 27.63
C VAL A 460 4.33 -16.55 26.66
N VAL A 461 3.72 -16.47 25.48
CA VAL A 461 3.91 -17.42 24.37
C VAL A 461 4.76 -16.72 23.31
N TYR A 462 5.88 -17.31 22.91
CA TYR A 462 6.89 -16.61 22.12
C TYR A 462 7.66 -17.52 21.15
N VAL A 463 8.28 -16.89 20.15
CA VAL A 463 9.20 -17.48 19.18
C VAL A 463 10.38 -16.54 18.91
N GLY A 464 11.54 -17.11 18.62
CA GLY A 464 12.73 -16.38 18.18
C GLY A 464 12.89 -16.41 16.66
N ARG A 465 13.67 -15.48 16.11
CA ARG A 465 14.11 -15.49 14.70
C ARG A 465 15.60 -15.24 14.56
N ASN A 466 16.28 -16.04 13.74
CA ASN A 466 17.71 -15.88 13.43
C ASN A 466 17.94 -15.00 12.18
N GLY A 467 19.21 -14.82 11.79
CA GLY A 467 19.58 -14.01 10.62
C GLY A 467 19.23 -14.64 9.27
N ALA A 468 18.99 -15.96 9.24
CA ALA A 468 18.45 -16.67 8.08
C ALA A 468 16.91 -16.67 8.03
N MET A 469 16.26 -15.87 8.87
CA MET A 469 14.80 -15.71 8.93
C MET A 469 14.03 -16.96 9.42
N GLN A 470 14.71 -17.97 9.94
CA GLN A 470 14.06 -19.13 10.55
C GLN A 470 13.44 -18.77 11.89
N LEU A 471 12.25 -19.29 12.16
CA LEU A 471 11.61 -19.21 13.47
C LEU A 471 12.02 -20.38 14.35
N SER A 472 12.17 -20.15 15.66
CA SER A 472 12.29 -21.22 16.64
C SER A 472 10.97 -21.99 16.77
N ASP A 473 11.03 -23.13 17.45
CA ASP A 473 9.81 -23.74 18.00
C ASP A 473 9.06 -22.77 18.92
N LEU A 474 7.73 -22.95 18.97
CA LEU A 474 6.83 -22.22 19.86
C LEU A 474 7.14 -22.56 21.31
N LYS A 475 7.46 -21.54 22.11
CA LYS A 475 7.78 -21.66 23.53
C LYS A 475 6.75 -20.95 24.40
N VAL A 476 6.65 -21.39 25.64
CA VAL A 476 5.77 -20.82 26.68
C VAL A 476 6.62 -20.57 27.91
N SER A 477 6.49 -19.39 28.53
CA SER A 477 7.16 -19.06 29.79
C SER A 477 6.55 -19.85 30.95
N GLU A 478 7.14 -19.73 32.14
CA GLU A 478 6.42 -20.07 33.37
C GLU A 478 5.17 -19.19 33.50
N THR A 479 4.12 -19.73 34.14
CA THR A 479 2.89 -19.00 34.40
C THR A 479 3.06 -18.00 35.53
N PHE A 480 2.42 -16.85 35.43
CA PHE A 480 2.34 -15.86 36.49
C PHE A 480 0.88 -15.49 36.77
N THR A 481 0.58 -15.08 37.99
CA THR A 481 -0.76 -14.63 38.40
C THR A 481 -0.67 -13.17 38.77
N THR A 482 -1.48 -12.33 38.11
CA THR A 482 -1.61 -10.93 38.49
C THR A 482 -2.25 -10.81 39.87
N ASP A 483 -1.86 -9.78 40.60
CA ASP A 483 -2.45 -9.52 41.90
C ASP A 483 -3.92 -9.10 41.78
N GLU A 484 -4.67 -9.31 42.86
CA GLU A 484 -6.00 -8.72 43.01
C GLU A 484 -5.87 -7.22 43.26
N ARG A 485 -6.71 -6.41 42.61
CA ARG A 485 -6.68 -4.96 42.84
C ARG A 485 -7.27 -4.63 44.21
N ASN A 486 -6.46 -4.07 45.11
CA ASN A 486 -6.93 -3.66 46.43
C ASN A 486 -7.64 -2.30 46.39
N MET A 487 -8.97 -2.34 46.32
CA MET A 487 -9.85 -1.17 46.31
C MET A 487 -10.51 -0.88 47.67
N THR A 488 -9.91 -1.32 48.79
CA THR A 488 -10.53 -1.20 50.12
C THR A 488 -9.97 -0.08 50.99
N SER A 489 -8.73 0.35 50.76
CA SER A 489 -8.11 1.45 51.51
C SER A 489 -6.91 2.03 50.76
N PRO A 490 -6.69 3.37 50.80
CA PRO A 490 -5.49 3.97 50.22
C PRO A 490 -4.23 3.76 51.07
N ASN A 491 -4.35 3.28 52.31
CA ASN A 491 -3.22 3.21 53.24
C ASN A 491 -2.26 2.05 52.94
N GLY A 492 -2.60 1.17 51.99
CA GLY A 492 -1.74 0.09 51.53
C GLY A 492 -0.54 0.59 50.72
N PHE A 493 -0.67 1.75 50.05
CA PHE A 493 0.36 2.30 49.19
C PHE A 493 0.77 3.72 49.61
N THR A 494 2.07 3.92 49.82
CA THR A 494 2.63 5.26 50.04
C THR A 494 3.91 5.48 49.22
N ASP A 495 3.89 6.50 48.38
CA ASP A 495 5.09 7.04 47.73
C ASP A 495 5.09 8.57 47.87
N SER A 496 6.08 9.10 48.58
CA SER A 496 6.24 10.54 48.79
C SER A 496 6.77 11.29 47.57
N THR A 497 7.25 10.55 46.57
CA THR A 497 7.73 11.09 45.28
C THR A 497 6.64 11.14 44.22
N LEU A 498 5.54 10.38 44.40
CA LEU A 498 4.35 10.46 43.56
C LEU A 498 3.80 11.89 43.61
N LYS A 499 3.91 12.62 42.51
CA LYS A 499 3.43 14.00 42.41
C LYS A 499 2.94 14.31 41.02
N LEU A 500 1.76 14.91 40.95
CA LEU A 500 1.27 15.62 39.77
C LEU A 500 1.62 17.11 39.92
N VAL A 501 2.48 17.62 39.03
CA VAL A 501 2.76 19.05 38.91
C VAL A 501 2.26 19.51 37.55
N VAL A 502 1.40 20.52 37.54
CA VAL A 502 0.88 21.12 36.32
C VAL A 502 1.40 22.54 36.25
N ASP A 503 2.04 22.88 35.14
CA ASP A 503 2.68 24.16 34.92
C ASP A 503 2.21 24.78 33.60
N ASN A 504 2.18 26.11 33.57
CA ASN A 504 2.08 26.90 32.33
C ASN A 504 0.81 26.62 31.50
N PRO A 505 -0.41 26.92 32.01
CA PRO A 505 -1.64 26.81 31.23
C PRO A 505 -1.60 27.72 30.00
N GLY A 506 -1.71 27.10 28.84
CA GLY A 506 -2.12 27.79 27.63
C GLY A 506 -3.60 28.19 27.69
N ARG A 507 -4.11 28.72 26.58
CA ARG A 507 -5.55 29.01 26.45
C ARG A 507 -6.37 27.74 26.22
N THR A 508 -5.80 26.72 25.60
CA THR A 508 -6.51 25.46 25.34
C THR A 508 -5.63 24.24 25.57
N GLN A 509 -4.56 24.43 26.32
CA GLN A 509 -3.66 23.34 26.69
C GLN A 509 -3.14 23.56 28.09
N PHE A 510 -2.63 22.50 28.68
CA PHE A 510 -1.67 22.63 29.76
C PHE A 510 -0.60 21.56 29.64
N ARG A 511 0.51 21.82 30.34
CA ARG A 511 1.61 20.88 30.46
C ARG A 511 1.77 20.48 31.91
N GLY A 512 2.25 19.27 32.11
CA GLY A 512 2.54 18.78 33.44
C GLY A 512 3.69 17.81 33.45
N THR A 513 4.08 17.45 34.66
CA THR A 513 5.02 16.39 34.94
C THR A 513 4.43 15.54 36.05
N ILE A 514 4.48 14.23 35.86
CA ILE A 514 4.25 13.25 36.91
C ILE A 514 5.62 12.74 37.35
N THR A 515 5.87 12.69 38.66
CA THR A 515 7.07 12.04 39.23
C THR A 515 6.66 10.92 40.16
N TYR A 516 7.46 9.87 40.28
CA TYR A 516 7.25 8.73 41.19
C TYR A 516 8.54 7.90 41.36
N ASP A 517 8.52 6.94 42.28
CA ASP A 517 9.58 5.94 42.48
C ASP A 517 9.25 4.70 41.62
N PRO A 518 9.98 4.45 40.50
CA PRO A 518 9.68 3.35 39.58
C PRO A 518 9.95 1.96 40.18
N SER A 519 10.54 1.89 41.38
CA SER A 519 10.63 0.63 42.14
C SER A 519 9.34 0.29 42.87
N LYS A 520 8.42 1.25 43.05
CA LYS A 520 7.19 1.11 43.83
C LYS A 520 5.94 1.20 42.98
N VAL A 521 5.95 2.04 41.96
CA VAL A 521 4.76 2.34 41.16
C VAL A 521 4.78 1.48 39.91
N SER A 522 3.69 0.78 39.65
CA SER A 522 3.51 -0.06 38.45
C SER A 522 2.76 0.71 37.36
N MET A 523 1.64 1.35 37.73
CA MET A 523 0.75 2.08 36.82
C MET A 523 0.32 3.43 37.39
N VAL A 524 0.11 4.40 36.51
CA VAL A 524 -0.50 5.71 36.84
C VAL A 524 -1.82 5.87 36.11
N TYR A 525 -2.87 6.24 36.82
CA TYR A 525 -4.20 6.54 36.29
C TYR A 525 -4.46 8.04 36.38
N ILE A 526 -4.76 8.71 35.27
CA ILE A 526 -4.87 10.16 35.22
C ILE A 526 -5.95 10.63 34.25
N GLN A 527 -6.70 11.66 34.62
CA GLN A 527 -7.64 12.35 33.74
C GLN A 527 -7.98 13.76 34.23
N TYR A 528 -8.61 14.57 33.39
CA TYR A 528 -9.12 15.91 33.72
C TYR A 528 -10.66 15.97 33.65
N MET A 529 -11.26 16.90 34.40
CA MET A 529 -12.68 17.25 34.34
C MET A 529 -12.89 18.76 34.30
N THR A 530 -14.00 19.18 33.70
CA THR A 530 -14.65 20.49 33.83
C THR A 530 -15.90 20.37 34.69
N ALA A 531 -16.52 21.49 35.02
CA ALA A 531 -17.83 21.49 35.67
C ALA A 531 -18.91 20.74 34.86
N ASP A 532 -18.82 20.74 33.52
CA ASP A 532 -19.84 20.17 32.64
C ASP A 532 -19.75 18.65 32.49
N ASN A 533 -18.57 18.06 32.70
CA ASN A 533 -18.35 16.61 32.61
C ASN A 533 -18.05 15.94 33.96
N ASN A 534 -18.11 16.70 35.06
CA ASN A 534 -17.87 16.18 36.40
C ASN A 534 -19.02 15.22 36.83
N PRO A 535 -18.73 13.98 37.24
CA PRO A 535 -19.72 13.02 37.75
C PRO A 535 -20.32 13.38 39.13
N GLY A 536 -20.05 14.57 39.65
CA GLY A 536 -20.43 15.00 41.00
C GLY A 536 -19.38 14.64 42.07
N LEU A 537 -18.12 14.47 41.66
CA LEU A 537 -16.98 14.19 42.53
C LEU A 537 -16.03 15.39 42.61
N ASP A 538 -15.41 15.57 43.78
CA ASP A 538 -14.45 16.63 44.05
C ASP A 538 -13.34 16.16 45.02
N GLU A 539 -12.42 17.06 45.38
CA GLU A 539 -11.31 16.77 46.30
C GLU A 539 -11.76 16.35 47.72
N ASN A 540 -13.02 16.62 48.09
CA ASN A 540 -13.60 16.27 49.39
C ASN A 540 -14.37 14.93 49.35
N SER A 541 -14.60 14.39 48.15
CA SER A 541 -15.27 13.11 47.94
C SER A 541 -14.45 11.95 48.51
N SER A 542 -15.10 10.85 48.88
CA SER A 542 -14.38 9.75 49.51
C SER A 542 -13.47 9.04 48.50
N TRP A 543 -12.37 8.48 48.99
CA TRP A 543 -11.47 7.69 48.14
C TRP A 543 -12.19 6.52 47.46
N ASN A 544 -13.15 5.88 48.15
CA ASN A 544 -13.95 4.81 47.56
C ASN A 544 -14.80 5.30 46.39
N ASP A 545 -15.37 6.51 46.46
CA ASP A 545 -16.16 7.07 45.36
C ASP A 545 -15.28 7.32 44.13
N TRP A 546 -14.06 7.84 44.34
CA TRP A 546 -13.08 8.03 43.27
C TRP A 546 -12.61 6.72 42.64
N VAL A 547 -12.24 5.73 43.45
CA VAL A 547 -11.80 4.42 42.96
C VAL A 547 -12.93 3.70 42.22
N ASN A 548 -14.17 3.77 42.71
CA ASN A 548 -15.33 3.23 42.01
C ASN A 548 -15.62 3.98 40.69
N PHE A 549 -15.34 5.28 40.61
CA PHE A 549 -15.47 6.02 39.36
C PHE A 549 -14.41 5.62 38.33
N ILE A 550 -13.16 5.43 38.76
CA ILE A 550 -12.04 5.07 37.87
C ILE A 550 -12.16 3.61 37.40
N PHE A 551 -12.50 2.68 38.30
CA PHE A 551 -12.41 1.24 38.05
C PHE A 551 -13.75 0.51 38.03
N GLY A 552 -14.86 1.18 38.36
CA GLY A 552 -16.18 0.56 38.44
C GLY A 552 -16.80 0.26 37.08
N THR A 553 -17.69 -0.73 37.04
CA THR A 553 -18.42 -1.12 35.83
C THR A 553 -19.53 -0.10 35.52
N GLY A 554 -19.39 0.69 34.43
CA GLY A 554 -20.50 1.51 33.91
C GLY A 554 -20.20 2.98 33.61
N THR A 555 -18.95 3.45 33.67
CA THR A 555 -18.57 4.84 33.34
C THR A 555 -18.41 5.03 31.84
N SER A 556 -19.53 5.28 31.15
CA SER A 556 -19.56 5.35 29.68
C SER A 556 -19.06 6.69 29.08
N ASN A 557 -18.70 7.69 29.89
CA ASN A 557 -18.55 9.06 29.40
C ASN A 557 -17.17 9.69 29.60
N MET A 558 -16.27 9.09 30.40
CA MET A 558 -14.92 9.59 30.62
C MET A 558 -13.92 8.44 30.60
N LEU A 559 -13.06 8.42 29.58
CA LEU A 559 -11.96 7.47 29.50
C LEU A 559 -10.84 7.94 30.43
N VAL A 560 -10.60 7.23 31.54
CA VAL A 560 -9.42 7.47 32.38
C VAL A 560 -8.21 6.88 31.66
N ASN A 561 -7.15 7.68 31.50
CA ASN A 561 -5.93 7.20 30.90
C ASN A 561 -5.14 6.42 31.94
N ALA A 562 -4.54 5.31 31.53
CA ALA A 562 -3.67 4.53 32.40
C ALA A 562 -2.35 4.26 31.70
N TRP A 563 -1.26 4.60 32.37
CA TRP A 563 0.08 4.60 31.81
C TRP A 563 1.01 3.69 32.61
N PRO A 564 1.74 2.77 31.94
CA PRO A 564 2.82 2.04 32.57
C PRO A 564 3.92 3.02 32.97
N THR A 565 4.53 2.76 34.12
CA THR A 565 5.59 3.62 34.61
C THR A 565 6.88 3.46 33.81
N GLN A 566 7.63 4.54 33.71
CA GLN A 566 8.94 4.56 33.07
C GLN A 566 10.04 4.36 34.10
N SER A 567 11.12 3.71 33.69
CA SER A 567 12.34 3.55 34.49
C SER A 567 12.97 4.87 34.96
N SER A 568 12.65 5.99 34.29
CA SER A 568 13.09 7.34 34.67
C SER A 568 12.41 7.88 35.94
N GLY A 569 11.27 7.30 36.36
CA GLY A 569 10.45 7.82 37.45
C GLY A 569 9.71 9.12 37.10
N ARG A 570 9.59 9.45 35.81
CA ARG A 570 9.05 10.74 35.35
C ARG A 570 8.31 10.61 34.03
N ASP A 571 7.06 11.06 34.01
CA ASP A 571 6.25 11.22 32.79
C ASP A 571 5.95 12.68 32.48
N GLY A 572 6.01 13.03 31.19
CA GLY A 572 5.58 14.32 30.67
C GLY A 572 4.12 14.29 30.27
N LEU A 573 3.37 15.32 30.65
CA LEU A 573 1.95 15.46 30.36
C LEU A 573 1.71 16.64 29.44
N THR A 574 0.94 16.46 28.36
CA THR A 574 0.43 17.54 27.52
C THR A 574 -0.97 17.19 27.04
N TRP A 575 -1.96 17.99 27.44
CA TRP A 575 -3.33 17.91 26.92
C TRP A 575 -3.65 19.18 26.13
N THR A 576 -4.29 19.02 24.98
CA THR A 576 -4.65 20.08 24.02
C THR A 576 -6.14 20.04 23.68
N GLY A 577 -6.68 21.11 23.10
CA GLY A 577 -8.11 21.18 22.71
C GLY A 577 -9.04 21.51 23.87
N MET A 578 -8.53 22.14 24.91
CA MET A 578 -9.30 22.60 26.06
C MET A 578 -10.06 23.89 25.75
N THR A 579 -11.08 24.22 26.51
CA THR A 579 -11.83 25.46 26.39
C THR A 579 -11.08 26.59 27.10
N PRO A 580 -10.89 27.77 26.49
CA PRO A 580 -10.31 28.93 27.16
C PRO A 580 -11.10 29.39 28.38
N ASP A 581 -10.40 30.09 29.28
CA ASP A 581 -10.97 30.64 30.52
C ASP A 581 -11.80 29.62 31.35
N THR A 582 -11.44 28.35 31.28
CA THR A 582 -12.18 27.26 31.93
C THR A 582 -11.33 26.64 33.03
N ASP A 583 -11.97 26.40 34.18
CA ASP A 583 -11.35 25.66 35.27
C ASP A 583 -11.39 24.17 34.99
N TYR A 584 -10.23 23.54 35.09
CA TYR A 584 -10.03 22.11 35.00
C TYR A 584 -9.52 21.56 36.32
N THR A 585 -10.08 20.42 36.72
CA THR A 585 -9.54 19.61 37.82
C THR A 585 -8.95 18.35 37.23
N LEU A 586 -7.63 18.21 37.38
CA LEU A 586 -6.94 16.96 37.11
C LEU A 586 -6.99 16.10 38.36
N PHE A 587 -7.20 14.81 38.16
CA PHE A 587 -7.08 13.83 39.21
C PHE A 587 -6.16 12.70 38.77
N MET A 588 -5.43 12.15 39.74
CA MET A 588 -4.49 11.07 39.53
C MET A 588 -4.49 10.12 40.72
N CYS A 589 -4.36 8.82 40.46
CA CYS A 589 -3.88 7.85 41.44
C CYS A 589 -2.91 6.90 40.78
N ALA A 590 -2.22 6.09 41.57
CA ALA A 590 -1.27 5.12 41.08
C ALA A 590 -1.47 3.77 41.77
N GLU A 591 -1.06 2.71 41.08
CA GLU A 591 -1.04 1.32 41.58
C GLU A 591 0.42 0.95 41.87
N ASP A 592 0.64 0.25 42.98
CA ASP A 592 1.93 -0.36 43.29
C ASP A 592 2.04 -1.81 42.76
N PHE A 593 3.17 -2.46 43.00
CA PHE A 593 3.38 -3.85 42.59
C PHE A 593 2.64 -4.88 43.45
N ASP A 594 1.99 -4.47 44.56
CA ASP A 594 1.13 -5.33 45.40
C ASP A 594 -0.37 -5.09 45.08
N GLY A 595 -0.69 -4.38 43.98
CA GLY A 595 -2.05 -4.06 43.56
C GLY A 595 -2.78 -3.03 44.42
N ASN A 596 -2.11 -2.31 45.33
CA ASN A 596 -2.70 -1.27 46.16
C ASN A 596 -2.79 0.06 45.40
N ILE A 597 -3.92 0.76 45.57
CA ILE A 597 -4.16 2.06 44.93
C ILE A 597 -3.84 3.20 45.91
N SER A 598 -3.10 4.20 45.42
CA SER A 598 -2.66 5.36 46.21
C SER A 598 -3.84 6.23 46.65
N GLN A 599 -3.57 7.18 47.55
CA GLN A 599 -4.46 8.34 47.70
C GLN A 599 -4.60 9.10 46.37
N MET A 600 -5.76 9.72 46.18
CA MET A 600 -6.00 10.61 45.04
C MET A 600 -5.14 11.86 45.16
N GLN A 601 -4.56 12.28 44.04
CA GLN A 601 -3.91 13.57 43.88
C GLN A 601 -4.75 14.43 42.97
N PHE A 602 -4.79 15.72 43.28
CA PHE A 602 -5.53 16.71 42.51
C PHE A 602 -4.62 17.86 42.14
N ALA A 603 -4.83 18.38 40.94
CA ALA A 603 -4.29 19.66 40.52
C ALA A 603 -5.39 20.44 39.82
N THR A 604 -5.60 21.69 40.24
CA THR A 604 -6.52 22.59 39.56
C THR A 604 -5.74 23.53 38.66
N ILE A 605 -6.28 23.76 37.47
CA ILE A 605 -5.69 24.66 36.51
C ILE A 605 -6.79 25.42 35.80
N ARG A 606 -6.63 26.73 35.65
CA ARG A 606 -7.47 27.54 34.78
C ARG A 606 -6.69 27.78 33.51
N THR A 607 -7.25 27.38 32.37
CA THR A 607 -6.71 27.79 31.08
C THR A 607 -6.76 29.31 30.98
N SER A 608 -5.76 29.93 30.36
CA SER A 608 -5.72 31.38 30.23
C SER A 608 -6.97 31.93 29.50
N GLU A 609 -7.41 33.11 29.90
CA GLU A 609 -8.43 33.86 29.15
C GLU A 609 -7.98 34.12 27.71
N VAL A 610 -8.95 34.20 26.80
CA VAL A 610 -8.71 34.78 25.48
C VAL A 610 -8.55 36.29 25.67
N GLN A 611 -7.32 36.74 25.93
CA GLN A 611 -6.96 38.13 25.74
C GLN A 611 -6.94 38.37 24.21
N VAL A 612 -7.55 39.45 23.76
CA VAL A 612 -7.53 39.85 22.35
C VAL A 612 -7.23 41.32 22.35
N GLY A 613 -6.28 41.74 21.52
CA GLY A 613 -5.81 43.11 21.50
C GLY A 613 -5.53 43.60 20.08
N PRO A 614 -5.25 44.90 19.95
CA PRO A 614 -5.14 45.55 18.65
C PRO A 614 -3.82 45.22 17.93
N ASP A 615 -2.88 44.52 18.56
CA ASP A 615 -1.53 44.31 18.04
C ASP A 615 -1.15 42.83 17.78
N PRO A 616 -2.01 42.00 17.15
CA PRO A 616 -1.86 40.53 17.08
C PRO A 616 -0.56 40.08 16.41
N THR A 617 0.38 39.50 17.14
CA THR A 617 1.71 39.14 16.61
C THR A 617 1.94 37.63 16.43
N ILE A 618 2.61 37.26 15.32
CA ILE A 618 3.08 35.90 15.05
C ILE A 618 4.58 35.92 14.72
N ILE A 619 5.33 35.01 15.32
CA ILE A 619 6.72 34.72 14.98
C ILE A 619 6.74 33.37 14.28
N MET A 620 7.16 33.34 13.01
CA MET A 620 7.40 32.10 12.29
C MET A 620 8.86 31.70 12.40
N ALA A 621 9.13 30.42 12.63
CA ALA A 621 10.49 29.89 12.59
C ALA A 621 10.53 28.58 11.79
N LEU A 622 11.55 28.44 10.94
CA LEU A 622 11.85 27.22 10.21
C LEU A 622 12.64 26.27 11.10
N LYS A 623 12.24 25.00 11.14
CA LYS A 623 13.06 23.92 11.69
C LYS A 623 13.28 22.86 10.62
N PRO A 624 14.53 22.52 10.26
CA PRO A 624 14.77 21.34 9.45
C PRO A 624 14.34 20.10 10.23
N ALA A 625 13.74 19.12 9.56
CA ALA A 625 13.43 17.85 10.18
C ALA A 625 14.72 17.14 10.61
N THR A 626 14.64 16.36 11.69
CA THR A 626 15.80 15.64 12.23
C THR A 626 16.24 14.45 11.36
N THR A 627 15.38 14.00 10.45
CA THR A 627 15.56 12.80 9.62
C THR A 627 15.94 13.12 8.17
N ASN A 628 15.47 14.24 7.62
CA ASN A 628 15.76 14.69 6.25
C ASN A 628 16.08 16.20 6.25
N PRO A 629 17.27 16.64 5.79
CA PRO A 629 17.64 18.06 5.78
C PRO A 629 16.84 18.91 4.77
N TYR A 630 16.06 18.28 3.88
CA TYR A 630 15.18 18.94 2.93
C TYR A 630 13.74 19.11 3.44
N ASP A 631 13.36 18.34 4.47
CA ASP A 631 12.08 18.51 5.15
C ASP A 631 12.19 19.64 6.18
N TRP A 632 11.15 20.45 6.28
CA TRP A 632 11.09 21.50 7.29
C TRP A 632 9.69 21.69 7.84
N THR A 633 9.66 22.09 9.10
CA THR A 633 8.47 22.46 9.84
C THR A 633 8.50 23.96 10.07
N VAL A 634 7.44 24.68 9.70
CA VAL A 634 7.24 26.07 10.14
C VAL A 634 6.52 26.05 11.48
N THR A 635 7.16 26.59 12.50
CA THR A 635 6.55 26.80 13.81
C THR A 635 6.02 28.22 13.92
N TYR A 636 4.76 28.37 14.38
CA TYR A 636 4.06 29.66 14.52
C TYR A 636 3.88 30.01 16.00
N THR A 637 4.71 30.92 16.52
CA THR A 637 4.57 31.43 17.89
C THR A 637 3.73 32.69 17.90
N ILE A 638 2.50 32.59 18.37
CA ILE A 638 1.57 33.72 18.45
C ILE A 638 1.60 34.40 19.83
N ASP A 639 1.30 35.68 19.88
CA ASP A 639 1.16 36.44 21.12
C ASP A 639 -0.26 36.38 21.70
N HIS A 640 -0.48 37.20 22.73
CA HIS A 640 -1.74 37.27 23.46
C HIS A 640 -2.77 38.19 22.79
N ASP A 641 -2.46 38.92 21.72
CA ASP A 641 -3.42 39.78 21.03
C ASP A 641 -4.16 39.04 19.93
N VAL A 642 -3.65 37.88 19.50
CA VAL A 642 -4.27 36.99 18.51
C VAL A 642 -5.54 36.31 19.10
N GLU A 643 -6.67 36.41 18.42
CA GLU A 643 -7.92 35.67 18.67
C GLU A 643 -7.94 34.35 17.87
N TYR A 644 -7.62 34.43 16.59
CA TYR A 644 -7.45 33.30 15.68
C TYR A 644 -6.34 33.61 14.68
N PHE A 645 -5.70 32.57 14.15
CA PHE A 645 -4.80 32.74 13.02
C PHE A 645 -5.09 31.73 11.92
N MET A 646 -4.87 32.18 10.69
CA MET A 646 -5.11 31.44 9.46
C MET A 646 -3.78 31.30 8.75
N TYR A 647 -3.43 30.13 8.20
CA TYR A 647 -2.17 29.96 7.47
C TYR A 647 -2.39 29.30 6.10
N CYS A 648 -1.46 29.56 5.19
CA CYS A 648 -1.40 28.96 3.87
C CYS A 648 0.06 28.72 3.44
N ARG A 649 0.23 27.82 2.47
CA ARG A 649 1.51 27.45 1.87
C ARG A 649 1.34 27.28 0.36
N THR A 650 2.36 27.64 -0.41
CA THR A 650 2.43 27.33 -1.85
C THR A 650 3.88 27.06 -2.30
N GLU A 651 4.04 26.17 -3.27
CA GLU A 651 5.32 25.69 -3.83
C GLU A 651 5.66 26.33 -5.19
N SER A 652 4.71 27.03 -5.83
CA SER A 652 4.98 27.77 -7.07
C SER A 652 4.20 29.08 -7.17
N ALA A 653 4.85 30.10 -7.72
CA ALA A 653 4.20 31.37 -8.08
C ALA A 653 3.18 31.20 -9.24
N SER A 654 3.32 30.15 -10.05
CA SER A 654 2.47 29.85 -11.22
C SER A 654 1.12 29.25 -10.85
N ASP A 655 1.05 28.48 -9.75
CA ASP A 655 -0.21 27.89 -9.28
C ASP A 655 -1.15 28.93 -8.64
N LEU A 656 -0.65 30.15 -8.42
CA LEU A 656 -1.44 31.30 -7.96
C LEU A 656 -2.17 32.03 -9.10
N ALA A 657 -1.72 31.85 -10.36
CA ALA A 657 -2.13 32.67 -11.50
C ALA A 657 -3.60 32.50 -11.95
N PRO A 658 -4.22 31.31 -11.92
CA PRO A 658 -5.64 31.14 -12.26
C PRO A 658 -6.59 31.63 -11.17
N PHE A 659 -6.12 31.71 -9.92
CA PHE A 659 -6.95 31.86 -8.72
C PHE A 659 -6.77 33.21 -8.03
N MET A 660 -5.82 34.03 -8.49
CA MET A 660 -5.66 35.44 -8.13
C MET A 660 -5.59 36.28 -9.41
N PRO A 661 -6.68 36.93 -9.84
CA PRO A 661 -6.69 37.69 -11.09
C PRO A 661 -5.76 38.91 -10.96
N GLY A 662 -4.53 38.80 -11.47
CA GLY A 662 -3.54 39.88 -11.46
C GLY A 662 -2.07 39.45 -11.36
N LEU A 663 -1.79 38.18 -11.04
CA LEU A 663 -0.43 37.64 -11.00
C LEU A 663 -0.06 36.97 -12.33
N ASN A 664 0.28 37.77 -13.35
CA ASN A 664 0.97 37.25 -14.53
C ASN A 664 2.49 37.21 -14.27
N GLN A 665 3.16 36.19 -14.82
CA GLN A 665 4.56 35.82 -14.58
C GLN A 665 5.61 36.93 -14.83
N GLY A 666 5.23 38.07 -15.40
CA GLY A 666 6.06 39.28 -15.49
C GLY A 666 6.11 40.14 -14.20
N HIS A 667 5.24 39.90 -13.21
CA HIS A 667 5.10 40.77 -12.03
C HIS A 667 6.08 40.48 -10.89
N PHE A 668 6.71 39.31 -10.84
CA PHE A 668 7.82 39.07 -9.89
C PHE A 668 9.05 39.95 -10.20
N ASN A 669 9.20 40.42 -11.44
CA ASN A 669 10.33 41.25 -11.84
C ASN A 669 10.11 42.77 -11.67
N ASN A 670 8.90 43.24 -11.34
CA ASN A 670 8.57 44.68 -11.36
C ASN A 670 7.75 45.17 -10.15
N ILE A 671 8.06 44.68 -8.95
CA ILE A 671 7.47 45.13 -7.67
C ILE A 671 7.73 46.64 -7.38
N LYS A 672 8.59 47.30 -8.16
CA LYS A 672 8.92 48.74 -8.00
C LYS A 672 7.99 49.72 -8.75
N GLU A 673 7.22 49.27 -9.76
CA GLU A 673 6.51 50.20 -10.68
C GLU A 673 4.97 50.10 -10.67
N SER A 674 4.37 49.07 -10.05
CA SER A 674 2.94 48.77 -10.26
C SER A 674 1.93 49.54 -9.39
N GLY A 675 2.37 50.32 -8.39
CA GLY A 675 1.51 51.31 -7.72
C GLY A 675 0.31 50.78 -6.93
N TYR A 676 0.20 49.47 -6.69
CA TYR A 676 -0.84 48.87 -5.86
C TYR A 676 -0.58 49.08 -4.37
N SER A 677 -1.65 49.25 -3.60
CA SER A 677 -1.61 49.39 -2.14
C SER A 677 -1.63 48.02 -1.45
N TYR A 678 -1.06 47.94 -0.25
CA TYR A 678 -1.06 46.74 0.62
C TYR A 678 -2.46 46.12 0.81
N GLU A 679 -3.50 46.95 0.74
CA GLU A 679 -4.91 46.60 0.91
C GLU A 679 -5.46 45.76 -0.26
N GLU A 680 -4.93 45.94 -1.47
CA GLU A 680 -5.33 45.19 -2.67
C GLU A 680 -4.69 43.79 -2.71
N TRP A 681 -3.50 43.65 -2.12
CA TRP A 681 -2.84 42.37 -1.91
C TRP A 681 -3.51 41.55 -0.80
N TYR A 682 -3.93 42.22 0.28
CA TYR A 682 -4.64 41.64 1.43
C TYR A 682 -5.98 40.96 1.06
N ASN A 683 -6.77 41.52 0.13
CA ASN A 683 -8.07 40.97 -0.26
C ASN A 683 -7.98 39.67 -1.10
N GLY A 684 -6.84 39.38 -1.75
CA GLY A 684 -6.67 38.18 -2.58
C GLY A 684 -6.39 36.89 -1.79
N ILE A 685 -5.94 37.00 -0.54
CA ILE A 685 -5.57 35.85 0.31
C ILE A 685 -6.79 35.25 1.03
N TYR A 686 -7.91 35.97 1.10
CA TYR A 686 -9.07 35.63 1.93
C TYR A 686 -9.85 34.38 1.45
N GLU A 687 -9.66 33.91 0.21
CA GLU A 687 -10.50 32.84 -0.39
C GLU A 687 -9.94 31.40 -0.30
N TRP A 688 -8.74 31.16 0.27
CA TRP A 688 -8.20 29.78 0.39
C TRP A 688 -7.43 29.51 1.71
N VAL A 689 -8.06 29.79 2.85
CA VAL A 689 -7.51 29.38 4.16
C VAL A 689 -7.75 27.89 4.41
N ALA A 690 -6.67 27.12 4.49
CA ALA A 690 -6.69 25.73 4.93
C ALA A 690 -6.73 25.68 6.47
N GLY A 691 -7.93 25.70 7.05
CA GLY A 691 -8.16 25.49 8.48
C GLY A 691 -7.89 26.71 9.36
N GLY A 692 -8.94 27.20 10.05
CA GLY A 692 -8.78 28.13 11.15
C GLY A 692 -8.43 27.38 12.43
N PHE A 693 -7.37 27.80 13.13
CA PHE A 693 -7.10 27.35 14.50
C PHE A 693 -7.45 28.48 15.47
N GLU A 694 -8.34 28.19 16.43
CA GLU A 694 -8.61 29.08 17.56
C GLU A 694 -7.36 29.19 18.44
N ASN A 695 -7.07 30.37 19.00
CA ASN A 695 -5.82 30.61 19.74
C ASN A 695 -5.73 29.69 20.99
N ASN A 696 -4.83 28.71 20.90
CA ASN A 696 -4.55 27.72 21.94
C ASN A 696 -3.57 28.17 23.05
N GLY A 697 -2.98 29.37 22.93
CA GLY A 697 -2.19 30.09 23.94
C GLY A 697 -0.90 29.42 24.42
N GLY A 698 0.23 30.09 24.22
CA GLY A 698 1.54 29.68 24.76
C GLY A 698 2.33 28.77 23.82
N GLY A 699 2.63 29.26 22.62
CA GLY A 699 3.41 28.54 21.61
C GLY A 699 2.60 27.43 20.95
N MET A 700 1.73 27.78 20.00
CA MET A 700 1.26 26.78 19.08
C MET A 700 2.45 26.24 18.28
N ARG A 701 2.67 24.94 18.39
CA ARG A 701 3.49 24.21 17.43
C ARG A 701 2.51 23.59 16.46
N ALA A 702 2.01 24.39 15.51
CA ALA A 702 1.35 23.84 14.34
C ALA A 702 2.47 23.30 13.45
N GLU A 703 2.67 22.00 13.44
CA GLU A 703 3.61 21.35 12.54
C GLU A 703 2.84 20.98 11.28
N SER A 704 3.11 21.64 10.16
CA SER A 704 2.79 21.06 8.87
C SER A 704 4.00 20.22 8.46
N ASP A 705 3.90 18.91 8.62
CA ASP A 705 4.82 18.00 7.94
C ASP A 705 4.48 17.98 6.47
N THR A 706 5.49 18.23 5.65
CA THR A 706 5.41 17.93 4.23
C THR A 706 6.64 17.14 3.86
N SER A 707 6.47 15.84 3.69
CA SER A 707 7.44 15.00 3.01
C SER A 707 7.20 15.14 1.51
N GLN A 708 7.92 16.04 0.86
CA GLN A 708 8.14 15.94 -0.58
C GLN A 708 9.59 16.30 -0.89
N ASP A 709 10.24 15.44 -1.68
CA ASP A 709 11.61 15.60 -2.15
C ASP A 709 11.72 16.87 -2.99
N TRP A 710 12.46 17.86 -2.50
CA TRP A 710 12.63 19.12 -3.22
C TRP A 710 14.01 19.26 -3.82
N ALA A 711 14.04 19.64 -5.11
CA ALA A 711 15.22 20.18 -5.75
C ALA A 711 15.59 21.49 -5.04
N GLY A 712 16.85 21.60 -4.59
CA GLY A 712 17.32 22.63 -3.66
C GLY A 712 17.32 24.07 -4.14
N ASP A 713 16.62 24.43 -5.22
CA ASP A 713 16.54 25.77 -5.81
C ASP A 713 15.13 26.42 -5.76
N GLN A 714 14.11 25.70 -5.27
CA GLN A 714 12.73 26.21 -5.19
C GLN A 714 12.52 27.17 -4.01
N VAL A 715 11.74 28.23 -4.25
CA VAL A 715 11.34 29.23 -3.24
C VAL A 715 9.98 28.87 -2.70
N VAL A 716 9.87 28.60 -1.40
CA VAL A 716 8.60 28.31 -0.74
C VAL A 716 8.19 29.45 0.18
N ILE A 717 6.91 29.81 0.11
CA ILE A 717 6.33 30.88 0.92
C ILE A 717 5.31 30.27 1.87
N ALA A 718 5.56 30.41 3.17
CA ALA A 718 4.57 30.21 4.20
C ALA A 718 4.00 31.58 4.57
N ALA A 719 2.68 31.73 4.57
CA ALA A 719 2.02 32.97 5.00
C ALA A 719 0.93 32.67 6.03
N CYS A 720 0.73 33.59 6.97
CA CYS A 720 -0.37 33.51 7.91
C CYS A 720 -0.94 34.89 8.26
N ILE A 721 -2.24 34.92 8.56
CA ILE A 721 -2.96 36.08 9.04
C ILE A 721 -3.28 35.85 10.52
N ALA A 722 -2.77 36.72 11.36
CA ALA A 722 -3.16 36.87 12.76
C ALA A 722 -4.35 37.80 12.84
N VAL A 723 -5.38 37.44 13.60
CA VAL A 723 -6.54 38.30 13.82
C VAL A 723 -6.63 38.62 15.29
N GLY A 724 -6.65 39.91 15.64
CA GLY A 724 -6.91 40.46 16.96
C GLY A 724 -8.13 41.37 16.93
N ARG A 725 -8.29 42.24 17.92
CA ARG A 725 -9.43 43.16 18.04
C ARG A 725 -9.03 44.50 18.64
N GLU A 726 -9.60 45.56 18.08
CA GLU A 726 -9.60 46.89 18.68
C GLU A 726 -10.45 46.94 19.96
N SER A 727 -10.24 47.99 20.76
CA SER A 727 -11.03 48.24 21.99
C SER A 727 -12.55 48.36 21.78
N ASN A 728 -12.99 48.60 20.54
CA ASN A 728 -14.41 48.66 20.15
C ASN A 728 -14.97 47.31 19.64
N GLY A 729 -14.14 46.26 19.60
CA GLY A 729 -14.49 44.92 19.12
C GLY A 729 -14.27 44.67 17.63
N ASP A 730 -13.86 45.68 16.86
CA ASP A 730 -13.57 45.52 15.43
C ASP A 730 -12.31 44.64 15.23
N PRO A 731 -12.31 43.70 14.27
CA PRO A 731 -11.17 42.82 14.06
C PRO A 731 -9.98 43.58 13.46
N VAL A 732 -8.78 43.32 13.97
CA VAL A 732 -7.50 43.79 13.44
C VAL A 732 -6.77 42.62 12.82
N TYR A 733 -6.26 42.78 11.60
CA TYR A 733 -5.58 41.71 10.89
C TYR A 733 -4.12 42.09 10.66
N LYS A 734 -3.20 41.18 11.00
CA LYS A 734 -1.78 41.31 10.68
C LYS A 734 -1.30 40.11 9.91
N MET A 735 -0.58 40.35 8.82
CA MET A 735 -0.05 39.27 7.99
C MET A 735 1.44 39.07 8.25
N TYR A 736 1.84 37.80 8.27
CA TYR A 736 3.20 37.34 8.45
C TYR A 736 3.53 36.40 7.30
N HIS A 737 4.74 36.50 6.74
CA HIS A 737 5.25 35.55 5.77
C HIS A 737 6.69 35.13 6.08
N LEU A 738 7.02 33.88 5.77
CA LEU A 738 8.36 33.32 5.84
C LEU A 738 8.70 32.77 4.45
N ILE A 739 9.84 33.16 3.91
CA ILE A 739 10.32 32.68 2.62
C ILE A 739 11.49 31.75 2.85
N CYS A 740 11.39 30.53 2.33
CA CYS A 740 12.44 29.54 2.36
C CYS A 740 13.05 29.41 0.96
N LYS A 741 14.37 29.53 0.86
CA LYS A 741 15.14 29.25 -0.34
C LYS A 741 16.43 28.53 0.04
N ASP A 742 16.81 27.50 -0.70
CA ASP A 742 18.00 26.69 -0.46
C ASP A 742 18.05 26.12 0.99
N GLY A 743 16.90 25.74 1.54
CA GLY A 743 16.77 25.21 2.91
C GLY A 743 17.01 26.23 4.03
N LYS A 744 16.98 27.54 3.74
CA LYS A 744 17.16 28.62 4.71
C LYS A 744 16.01 29.61 4.65
N ALA A 745 15.55 30.04 5.83
CA ALA A 745 14.70 31.21 5.95
C ALA A 745 15.51 32.45 5.52
N GLN A 746 14.97 33.21 4.57
CA GLN A 746 15.54 34.47 4.11
C GLN A 746 14.47 35.55 4.15
N THR A 747 14.85 36.79 4.42
CA THR A 747 13.93 37.94 4.31
C THR A 747 13.71 38.30 2.83
N LEU A 748 12.63 39.01 2.52
CA LEU A 748 12.44 39.61 1.19
C LEU A 748 13.66 40.48 0.80
N GLU A 749 14.23 41.20 1.77
CA GLU A 749 15.40 42.06 1.59
C GLU A 749 16.67 41.26 1.24
N GLU A 750 16.87 40.10 1.87
CA GLU A 750 17.99 39.18 1.60
C GLU A 750 17.87 38.48 0.23
N ILE A 751 16.64 38.15 -0.18
CA ILE A 751 16.35 37.51 -1.47
C ILE A 751 16.47 38.52 -2.63
N PHE A 752 15.97 39.74 -2.43
CA PHE A 752 15.85 40.76 -3.48
C PHE A 752 16.94 41.84 -3.44
N GLY A 753 17.77 41.89 -2.39
CA GLY A 753 18.88 42.83 -2.23
C GLY A 753 18.45 44.29 -2.08
N ILE A 754 17.35 44.56 -1.36
CA ILE A 754 16.74 45.89 -1.22
C ILE A 754 16.77 46.30 0.26
N GLU A 755 17.39 47.44 0.58
CA GLU A 755 17.34 48.12 1.91
C GLU A 755 16.00 48.81 2.15
#